data_AF-A0A4V1XRC5-F1
#
_entry.id   AF-A0A4V1XRC5-F1
#
_cell.length_a   1.000
_cell.length_b   1.000
_cell.length_c   1.000
_cell.angle_alpha   90.00
_cell.angle_beta   90.00
_cell.angle_gamma   90.00
#
_symmetry.space_group_name_H-M   'P 1'
#
loop_
_entity.id
_entity.type
_entity.pdbx_description
1 polymer ?
#
loop_
_entity_poly.entity_id
_entity_poly.type
_entity_poly.pdbx_seq_one_letter_code
_entity_poly.pdbx_strand_id
1 'polypeptide(L)'
;MEHDSGSESDASISKAWLERFGRCVPDGGAALGETQRQGEKPVKSSKRCGVIFDAASSQTSVPYPESKDEWESLINVLRLVTQVRRRLEGLKELGEIPAEEFHYLYSVIDNEVANLDKANAEAGFKACEETQPEVFRRKAFCESLAKEIEELEKAILNGEAAKKRLGVAPKEKEGAEELREQAQHERDKKRGLGLLPLLSGALQSSDRLVPRTWNGSDYACKCYVGDECWPGEGSWTELNSTVGGNLTTFEGPLGTVSTYDAAACAEATANFMSQQWTVEQPAALLWTYFTNDTCRPTQNPAGSCTLGYYGVYVIEAHTKEHVKAGVDFARENNLRLIIRNTGHDFIGRSTGWGALVINTHSFQDVEFTDQYTGPGGYAGGAVTIGAGVQGRALLAEAHAQDPPVQVMTGECPTVGVAGGLVQGGGHGPLTPLHGMVADTALSFEVVTASGEILTANSDENPDLFWALKGGGPGAFAVVLSVTLKTFPEQKSAGVIVNINSTLTQNETLFWEGVRSFHKYSNDFVGAGLYVYFELMAMRLHIQPFVGVGKTLAEVQDLLKPMFDELDAQGVPYDTAGKEFDTLWDLYIDLFEDEGAGASALTGGWMFSHQDVAENNDEIVEAFKTVISPREDLAYQGGIIGHLWDAGHSTPMSNSATHPRFRNATDFSIAILPVPVGASWEQKQDLQNVLTNVQDEAMRKAGPNGCAYVNEGDPFQPDWQDHFWGSEYPELLRIKNEWDPEGVFYTVSTPGTEDWEVIEYGTRLCRKV
;
A
#
# COMPACT_ATOMS: atom_id res chain seq x y z
N MET A 1 -28.24 31.61 44.76
CA MET A 1 -28.27 33.08 44.62
C MET A 1 -27.46 33.33 43.36
N GLU A 2 -28.15 33.29 42.21
CA GLU A 2 -28.63 34.48 41.47
C GLU A 2 -27.44 35.22 40.84
N HIS A 3 -27.41 35.67 39.59
CA HIS A 3 -28.08 35.43 38.30
C HIS A 3 -27.34 36.42 37.34
N ASP A 4 -27.39 36.16 36.03
CA ASP A 4 -27.15 37.11 34.92
C ASP A 4 -25.69 37.52 34.60
N SER A 5 -25.26 37.72 33.34
CA SER A 5 -25.84 37.54 32.00
C SER A 5 -24.79 37.96 30.94
N GLY A 6 -24.80 37.36 29.75
CA GLY A 6 -24.51 38.08 28.49
C GLY A 6 -23.14 37.92 27.80
N SER A 7 -23.13 37.09 26.75
CA SER A 7 -22.47 37.19 25.42
C SER A 7 -21.34 38.19 25.13
N GLU A 8 -20.23 37.73 24.55
CA GLU A 8 -19.86 37.89 23.12
C GLU A 8 -18.40 37.41 22.84
N SER A 9 -18.25 36.69 21.72
CA SER A 9 -17.12 36.62 20.76
C SER A 9 -15.65 36.36 21.18
N ASP A 10 -15.05 35.46 20.39
CA ASP A 10 -13.68 35.46 19.88
C ASP A 10 -12.48 35.09 20.78
N ALA A 11 -11.93 33.92 20.44
CA ALA A 11 -10.53 33.71 20.12
C ALA A 11 -9.50 34.31 21.09
N SER A 12 -9.24 33.61 22.20
CA SER A 12 -7.91 33.57 22.79
C SER A 12 -7.81 32.43 23.79
N ILE A 13 -6.96 31.44 23.49
CA ILE A 13 -6.03 30.74 24.39
C ILE A 13 -5.22 29.78 23.50
N SER A 14 -4.26 30.33 22.77
CA SER A 14 -3.05 29.61 22.33
C SER A 14 -1.96 30.66 22.10
N LYS A 15 -1.45 31.22 23.20
CA LYS A 15 -0.33 32.16 23.13
C LYS A 15 0.60 32.00 24.31
N ALA A 16 1.26 30.85 24.35
CA ALA A 16 2.46 30.63 25.13
C ALA A 16 3.23 29.40 24.61
N TRP A 17 3.67 29.36 23.35
CA TRP A 17 4.66 28.35 22.91
C TRP A 17 5.52 28.70 21.69
N LEU A 18 5.56 29.97 21.24
CA LEU A 18 6.40 30.38 20.10
C LEU A 18 7.22 31.64 20.38
N GLU A 19 8.18 31.53 21.29
CA GLU A 19 9.29 32.48 21.43
C GLU A 19 10.63 31.75 21.56
N ARG A 20 11.11 31.17 20.47
CA ARG A 20 12.56 31.05 20.19
C ARG A 20 12.74 30.59 18.76
N PHE A 21 13.05 31.52 17.88
CA PHE A 21 14.12 31.48 16.87
C PHE A 21 13.92 32.63 15.87
N GLY A 22 14.96 33.44 15.75
CA GLY A 22 14.94 34.76 15.13
C GLY A 22 14.98 34.74 13.61
N ARG A 23 14.22 35.68 13.03
CA ARG A 23 14.06 35.99 11.61
C ARG A 23 15.29 36.68 11.02
N CYS A 24 15.55 36.45 9.74
CA CYS A 24 16.00 37.50 8.81
C CYS A 24 15.35 37.29 7.43
N VAL A 25 14.55 38.28 7.00
CA VAL A 25 14.08 38.55 5.64
C VAL A 25 14.76 39.85 5.21
N PRO A 26 15.12 40.05 3.93
CA PRO A 26 15.38 41.39 3.42
C PRO A 26 14.39 41.82 2.31
N ASP A 27 13.69 42.92 2.58
CA ASP A 27 13.04 43.78 1.60
C ASP A 27 14.07 44.63 0.83
N GLY A 28 13.76 44.95 -0.43
CA GLY A 28 14.58 45.76 -1.32
C GLY A 28 14.44 47.29 -1.12
N GLY A 29 15.43 48.02 -1.63
CA GLY A 29 15.37 49.49 -1.75
C GLY A 29 16.72 50.13 -2.07
N ALA A 30 16.85 50.71 -3.26
CA ALA A 30 18.07 51.30 -3.84
C ALA A 30 18.46 52.67 -3.25
N ALA A 31 19.77 52.99 -3.26
CA ALA A 31 20.29 54.36 -3.46
C ALA A 31 21.78 54.37 -3.82
N LEU A 32 22.14 55.26 -4.76
CA LEU A 32 23.44 55.52 -5.38
C LEU A 32 24.43 56.24 -4.45
N GLY A 33 25.75 56.05 -4.69
CA GLY A 33 26.81 56.90 -4.13
C GLY A 33 28.22 56.44 -4.49
N GLU A 34 28.80 57.06 -5.51
CA GLU A 34 30.20 56.89 -5.96
C GLU A 34 31.22 57.36 -4.91
N THR A 35 32.38 56.70 -4.79
CA THR A 35 33.73 57.32 -4.95
C THR A 35 34.90 56.31 -4.84
N GLN A 36 35.49 56.03 -6.01
CA GLN A 36 36.91 56.03 -6.38
C GLN A 36 38.08 55.63 -5.43
N ARG A 37 38.89 54.69 -6.00
CA ARG A 37 40.38 54.62 -6.12
C ARG A 37 41.20 54.23 -4.87
N GLN A 38 42.30 53.47 -4.95
CA GLN A 38 43.11 52.86 -6.02
C GLN A 38 44.18 51.93 -5.39
N GLY A 39 44.68 50.95 -6.16
CA GLY A 39 45.97 50.25 -5.95
C GLY A 39 45.81 48.72 -5.76
N GLU A 40 45.57 47.93 -6.80
CA GLU A 40 46.57 47.23 -7.68
C GLU A 40 47.42 46.18 -6.93
N LYS A 41 47.65 44.91 -7.34
CA LYS A 41 47.17 43.89 -8.34
C LYS A 41 48.27 42.76 -8.30
N PRO A 42 48.18 41.60 -9.00
CA PRO A 42 47.22 40.48 -9.05
C PRO A 42 47.94 39.10 -8.77
N VAL A 43 47.37 37.87 -8.70
CA VAL A 43 46.63 37.05 -9.71
C VAL A 43 46.15 35.70 -9.07
N LYS A 44 44.83 35.40 -9.23
CA LYS A 44 44.04 34.15 -9.52
C LYS A 44 44.27 32.86 -8.69
N SER A 45 43.24 32.07 -8.33
CA SER A 45 41.92 31.83 -8.94
C SER A 45 40.78 31.60 -7.92
N SER A 46 39.55 31.83 -8.39
CA SER A 46 38.33 32.18 -7.67
C SER A 46 37.43 31.03 -7.22
N LYS A 47 36.85 31.18 -6.02
CA LYS A 47 35.50 30.70 -5.67
C LYS A 47 34.46 31.40 -6.57
N ARG A 48 33.48 30.66 -7.10
CA ARG A 48 32.21 31.19 -7.61
C ARG A 48 31.07 30.24 -7.23
N CYS A 49 30.14 30.74 -6.44
CA CYS A 49 28.73 30.35 -6.49
C CYS A 49 28.02 31.18 -7.57
N GLY A 50 27.04 30.58 -8.24
CA GLY A 50 25.89 31.26 -8.85
C GLY A 50 25.81 31.26 -10.38
N VAL A 51 24.92 30.42 -10.94
CA VAL A 51 24.11 30.64 -12.16
C VAL A 51 22.84 29.76 -11.96
N ILE A 52 21.69 30.29 -11.54
CA ILE A 52 20.53 30.71 -12.37
C ILE A 52 20.23 29.75 -13.54
N PHE A 53 19.16 28.96 -13.44
CA PHE A 53 18.34 28.61 -14.61
C PHE A 53 16.91 29.04 -14.31
N ASP A 54 16.55 30.14 -14.96
CA ASP A 54 15.19 30.61 -15.18
C ASP A 54 14.70 30.03 -16.50
N ALA A 55 13.38 29.95 -16.62
CA ALA A 55 12.65 29.34 -17.72
C ALA A 55 13.06 29.83 -19.11
N ALA A 56 13.16 28.91 -20.06
CA ALA A 56 13.05 29.19 -21.49
C ALA A 56 12.23 28.10 -22.16
N SER A 57 10.94 28.36 -22.27
CA SER A 57 10.09 27.90 -23.36
C SER A 57 10.79 28.13 -24.72
N SER A 58 10.95 27.09 -25.53
CA SER A 58 11.11 27.25 -26.97
C SER A 58 10.11 26.37 -27.69
N GLN A 59 9.19 27.06 -28.36
CA GLN A 59 8.22 26.57 -29.30
C GLN A 59 8.85 25.62 -30.35
N THR A 60 8.27 24.44 -30.50
CA THR A 60 8.03 23.87 -31.84
C THR A 60 6.53 23.67 -31.98
N SER A 61 5.83 24.74 -32.36
CA SER A 61 4.49 24.65 -32.92
C SER A 61 4.60 23.99 -34.30
N VAL A 62 4.26 22.71 -34.40
CA VAL A 62 3.90 22.10 -35.69
C VAL A 62 2.41 22.36 -35.90
N PRO A 63 2.00 23.15 -36.90
CA PRO A 63 0.59 23.35 -37.21
C PRO A 63 0.08 22.12 -37.98
N TYR A 64 -0.79 21.33 -37.38
CA TYR A 64 -1.57 20.31 -38.10
C TYR A 64 -2.71 21.00 -38.88
N PRO A 65 -2.81 20.84 -40.20
CA PRO A 65 -4.01 21.18 -40.95
C PRO A 65 -4.83 19.89 -41.12
N GLU A 66 -5.48 19.41 -40.07
CA GLU A 66 -6.60 18.49 -40.28
C GLU A 66 -7.76 19.33 -40.84
N SER A 67 -8.33 18.90 -41.97
CA SER A 67 -9.39 19.67 -42.59
C SER A 67 -10.58 19.74 -41.63
N LYS A 68 -11.11 20.95 -41.39
CA LYS A 68 -12.27 21.19 -40.51
C LYS A 68 -13.44 20.24 -40.80
N ASP A 69 -13.56 19.83 -42.06
CA ASP A 69 -14.59 18.94 -42.57
C ASP A 69 -14.47 17.49 -42.03
N GLU A 70 -13.28 17.00 -41.69
CA GLU A 70 -13.07 15.63 -41.15
C GLU A 70 -13.47 15.51 -39.68
N TRP A 71 -13.11 16.52 -38.87
CA TRP A 71 -13.57 16.61 -37.49
C TRP A 71 -15.09 16.74 -37.43
N GLU A 72 -15.69 17.50 -38.35
CA GLU A 72 -17.14 17.60 -38.44
C GLU A 72 -17.80 16.24 -38.75
N SER A 73 -17.23 15.42 -39.64
CA SER A 73 -17.73 14.06 -39.91
C SER A 73 -17.66 13.12 -38.70
N LEU A 74 -16.53 13.10 -37.95
CA LEU A 74 -16.38 12.27 -36.75
C LEU A 74 -17.31 12.72 -35.62
N ILE A 75 -17.40 14.04 -35.40
CA ILE A 75 -18.30 14.63 -34.40
C ILE A 75 -19.76 14.28 -34.73
N ASN A 76 -20.14 14.26 -36.00
CA ASN A 76 -21.50 13.88 -36.41
C ASN A 76 -21.81 12.40 -36.11
N VAL A 77 -20.86 11.47 -36.31
CA VAL A 77 -21.04 10.05 -35.95
C VAL A 77 -21.20 9.88 -34.44
N LEU A 78 -20.34 10.52 -33.63
CA LEU A 78 -20.41 10.43 -32.17
C LEU A 78 -21.73 11.01 -31.62
N ARG A 79 -22.23 12.09 -32.23
CA ARG A 79 -23.55 12.65 -31.91
C ARG A 79 -24.69 11.68 -32.22
N LEU A 80 -24.65 11.03 -33.39
CA LEU A 80 -25.65 10.03 -33.77
C LEU A 80 -25.65 8.82 -32.83
N VAL A 81 -24.47 8.26 -32.49
CA VAL A 81 -24.34 7.17 -31.51
C VAL A 81 -24.95 7.56 -30.16
N THR A 82 -24.62 8.75 -29.67
CA THR A 82 -25.15 9.25 -28.40
C THR A 82 -26.66 9.43 -28.43
N GLN A 83 -27.20 9.92 -29.56
CA GLN A 83 -28.63 10.09 -29.76
C GLN A 83 -29.38 8.75 -29.78
N VAL A 84 -28.85 7.73 -30.45
CA VAL A 84 -29.47 6.40 -30.53
C VAL A 84 -29.42 5.69 -29.18
N ARG A 85 -28.30 5.75 -28.43
CA ARG A 85 -28.20 5.16 -27.08
C ARG A 85 -29.25 5.75 -26.13
N ARG A 86 -29.36 7.07 -26.06
CA ARG A 86 -30.35 7.75 -25.20
C ARG A 86 -31.79 7.36 -25.55
N ARG A 87 -32.10 7.22 -26.84
CA ARG A 87 -33.43 6.77 -27.29
C ARG A 87 -33.71 5.33 -26.87
N LEU A 88 -32.74 4.44 -27.01
CA LEU A 88 -32.86 3.04 -26.64
C LEU A 88 -33.03 2.86 -25.12
N GLU A 89 -32.29 3.65 -24.33
CA GLU A 89 -32.42 3.73 -22.87
C GLU A 89 -33.82 4.23 -22.47
N GLY A 90 -34.32 5.29 -23.10
CA GLY A 90 -35.67 5.80 -22.86
C GLY A 90 -36.78 4.79 -23.20
N LEU A 91 -36.63 4.01 -24.28
CA LEU A 91 -37.59 2.95 -24.64
C LEU A 91 -37.59 1.79 -23.62
N LYS A 92 -36.42 1.47 -23.04
CA LYS A 92 -36.32 0.47 -21.96
C LYS A 92 -36.98 0.97 -20.67
N GLU A 93 -36.76 2.22 -20.29
CA GLU A 93 -37.37 2.83 -19.12
C GLU A 93 -38.90 2.91 -19.22
N LEU A 94 -39.42 3.13 -20.44
CA LEU A 94 -40.86 3.11 -20.72
C LEU A 94 -41.46 1.71 -20.89
N GLY A 95 -40.63 0.65 -20.88
CA GLY A 95 -41.07 -0.73 -21.06
C GLY A 95 -41.55 -1.07 -22.47
N GLU A 96 -41.22 -0.25 -23.47
CA GLU A 96 -41.66 -0.43 -24.87
C GLU A 96 -40.84 -1.48 -25.63
N ILE A 97 -39.68 -1.89 -25.09
CA ILE A 97 -38.84 -2.97 -25.62
C ILE A 97 -38.43 -3.96 -24.51
N PRO A 98 -38.41 -5.28 -24.77
CA PRO A 98 -37.92 -6.29 -23.81
C PRO A 98 -36.42 -6.15 -23.52
N ALA A 99 -35.98 -6.57 -22.32
CA ALA A 99 -34.58 -6.48 -21.89
C ALA A 99 -33.61 -7.19 -22.84
N GLU A 100 -33.98 -8.36 -23.38
CA GLU A 100 -33.16 -9.12 -24.33
C GLU A 100 -32.95 -8.35 -25.66
N GLU A 101 -34.00 -7.68 -26.16
CA GLU A 101 -33.92 -6.86 -27.38
C GLU A 101 -33.12 -5.57 -27.15
N PHE A 102 -33.25 -4.97 -25.96
CA PHE A 102 -32.40 -3.85 -25.51
C PHE A 102 -30.92 -4.25 -25.52
N HIS A 103 -30.55 -5.36 -24.87
CA HIS A 103 -29.16 -5.80 -24.79
C HIS A 103 -28.58 -6.14 -26.16
N TYR A 104 -29.37 -6.75 -27.06
CA TYR A 104 -28.94 -7.01 -28.44
C TYR A 104 -28.66 -5.71 -29.20
N LEU A 105 -29.60 -4.76 -29.22
CA LEU A 105 -29.43 -3.49 -29.94
C LEU A 105 -28.30 -2.64 -29.36
N TYR A 106 -28.12 -2.66 -28.03
CA TYR A 106 -27.01 -1.97 -27.36
C TYR A 106 -25.66 -2.57 -27.78
N SER A 107 -25.56 -3.91 -27.86
CA SER A 107 -24.34 -4.59 -28.31
C SER A 107 -23.98 -4.30 -29.77
N VAL A 108 -24.97 -4.07 -30.64
CA VAL A 108 -24.73 -3.65 -32.03
C VAL A 108 -24.11 -2.25 -32.06
N ILE A 109 -24.62 -1.32 -31.25
CA ILE A 109 -24.07 0.04 -31.16
C ILE A 109 -22.63 0.00 -30.61
N ASP A 110 -22.36 -0.81 -29.60
CA ASP A 110 -21.02 -0.93 -29.01
C ASP A 110 -20.00 -1.53 -30.00
N ASN A 111 -20.42 -2.50 -30.81
CA ASN A 111 -19.58 -3.04 -31.88
C ASN A 111 -19.24 -1.98 -32.95
N GLU A 112 -20.19 -1.12 -33.32
CA GLU A 112 -19.91 -0.03 -34.27
C GLU A 112 -18.99 1.04 -33.68
N VAL A 113 -19.07 1.31 -32.37
CA VAL A 113 -18.13 2.19 -31.67
C VAL A 113 -16.73 1.56 -31.62
N ALA A 114 -16.64 0.27 -31.33
CA ALA A 114 -15.36 -0.45 -31.35
C ALA A 114 -14.72 -0.48 -32.75
N ASN A 115 -15.53 -0.61 -33.82
CA ASN A 115 -15.06 -0.49 -35.20
C ASN A 115 -14.53 0.93 -35.50
N LEU A 116 -15.19 1.97 -34.98
CA LEU A 116 -14.74 3.36 -35.10
C LEU A 116 -13.40 3.60 -34.37
N ASP A 117 -13.26 3.08 -33.16
CA ASP A 117 -12.04 3.20 -32.36
C ASP A 117 -10.88 2.45 -33.00
N LYS A 118 -11.14 1.26 -33.54
CA LYS A 118 -10.16 0.49 -34.30
C LYS A 118 -9.72 1.22 -35.58
N ALA A 119 -10.68 1.77 -36.35
CA ALA A 119 -10.37 2.55 -37.55
C ALA A 119 -9.57 3.83 -37.21
N ASN A 120 -9.84 4.45 -36.05
CA ASN A 120 -9.09 5.61 -35.54
C ASN A 120 -7.66 5.24 -35.12
N ALA A 121 -7.47 4.09 -34.46
CA ALA A 121 -6.16 3.59 -34.07
C ALA A 121 -5.31 3.21 -35.30
N GLU A 122 -5.91 2.53 -36.29
CA GLU A 122 -5.24 2.18 -37.55
C GLU A 122 -4.89 3.42 -38.38
N ALA A 123 -5.75 4.46 -38.37
CA ALA A 123 -5.50 5.74 -39.04
C ALA A 123 -4.42 6.59 -38.34
N GLY A 124 -4.37 6.57 -37.00
CA GLY A 124 -3.35 7.28 -36.22
C GLY A 124 -1.93 6.76 -36.45
N PHE A 125 -1.80 5.45 -36.68
CA PHE A 125 -0.53 4.80 -37.01
C PHE A 125 -0.03 5.12 -38.43
N LYS A 126 -0.95 5.31 -39.39
CA LYS A 126 -0.63 5.65 -40.79
C LYS A 126 -0.53 7.14 -41.07
N ALA A 127 -1.15 8.01 -40.27
CA ALA A 127 -1.07 9.46 -40.43
C ALA A 127 0.34 10.04 -40.25
N CYS A 128 1.26 9.26 -39.66
CA CYS A 128 2.67 9.61 -39.59
C CYS A 128 3.43 9.42 -40.92
N GLU A 129 2.87 8.70 -41.91
CA GLU A 129 3.51 8.38 -43.20
C GLU A 129 2.54 8.47 -44.42
N GLU A 130 2.31 9.71 -44.90
CA GLU A 130 1.98 10.11 -46.29
C GLU A 130 0.56 9.98 -46.98
N THR A 131 0.18 11.09 -47.67
CA THR A 131 -0.75 11.33 -48.83
C THR A 131 -2.31 11.39 -48.70
N GLN A 132 -2.90 12.38 -49.42
CA GLN A 132 -4.34 12.66 -49.56
C GLN A 132 -5.31 11.47 -49.82
N PRO A 133 -4.95 10.39 -50.55
CA PRO A 133 -5.88 9.30 -50.86
C PRO A 133 -6.35 8.46 -49.66
N GLU A 134 -5.58 8.38 -48.57
CA GLU A 134 -6.01 7.68 -47.34
C GLU A 134 -6.99 8.51 -46.51
N VAL A 135 -6.83 9.84 -46.52
CA VAL A 135 -7.76 10.79 -45.90
C VAL A 135 -9.17 10.71 -46.52
N PHE A 136 -9.26 10.62 -47.85
CA PHE A 136 -10.54 10.42 -48.54
C PHE A 136 -11.20 9.07 -48.21
N ARG A 137 -10.42 8.01 -47.94
CA ARG A 137 -10.95 6.70 -47.52
C ARG A 137 -11.54 6.75 -46.10
N ARG A 138 -10.92 7.48 -45.18
CA ARG A 138 -11.42 7.67 -43.80
C ARG A 138 -12.73 8.44 -43.76
N LYS A 139 -12.85 9.51 -44.56
CA LYS A 139 -14.11 10.26 -44.73
C LYS A 139 -15.23 9.38 -45.28
N ALA A 140 -14.97 8.63 -46.35
CA ALA A 140 -15.97 7.74 -46.95
C ALA A 140 -16.43 6.64 -45.97
N PHE A 141 -15.54 6.14 -45.12
CA PHE A 141 -15.89 5.19 -44.06
C PHE A 141 -16.82 5.81 -43.01
N CYS A 142 -16.49 7.01 -42.50
CA CYS A 142 -17.33 7.72 -41.52
C CYS A 142 -18.72 8.06 -42.08
N GLU A 143 -18.80 8.47 -43.35
CA GLU A 143 -20.07 8.73 -44.04
C GLU A 143 -20.90 7.45 -44.23
N SER A 144 -20.25 6.31 -44.50
CA SER A 144 -20.92 5.00 -44.58
C SER A 144 -21.49 4.58 -43.22
N LEU A 145 -20.69 4.72 -42.16
CA LEU A 145 -21.10 4.35 -40.80
C LEU A 145 -22.24 5.24 -40.27
N ALA A 146 -22.19 6.54 -40.55
CA ALA A 146 -23.28 7.46 -40.21
C ALA A 146 -24.61 7.02 -40.85
N LYS A 147 -24.57 6.56 -42.11
CA LYS A 147 -25.75 6.07 -42.82
C LYS A 147 -26.31 4.78 -42.20
N GLU A 148 -25.44 3.87 -41.76
CA GLU A 148 -25.87 2.64 -41.08
C GLU A 148 -26.52 2.93 -39.72
N ILE A 149 -25.97 3.89 -38.96
CA ILE A 149 -26.54 4.34 -37.69
C ILE A 149 -27.90 5.03 -37.90
N GLU A 150 -28.05 5.84 -38.95
CA GLU A 150 -29.36 6.44 -39.30
C GLU A 150 -30.40 5.40 -39.73
N GLU A 151 -29.99 4.34 -40.44
CA GLU A 151 -30.89 3.23 -40.79
C GLU A 151 -31.30 2.41 -39.56
N LEU A 152 -30.37 2.22 -38.61
CA LEU A 152 -30.65 1.60 -37.32
C LEU A 152 -31.65 2.44 -36.50
N GLU A 153 -31.45 3.76 -36.46
CA GLU A 153 -32.38 4.68 -35.79
C GLU A 153 -33.79 4.62 -36.41
N LYS A 154 -33.89 4.59 -37.74
CA LYS A 154 -35.19 4.42 -38.44
C LYS A 154 -35.82 3.05 -38.17
N ALA A 155 -35.02 1.98 -38.10
CA ALA A 155 -35.52 0.64 -37.81
C ALA A 155 -36.02 0.51 -36.36
N ILE A 156 -35.38 1.21 -35.41
CA ILE A 156 -35.83 1.35 -34.02
C ILE A 156 -37.14 2.15 -33.97
N LEU A 157 -37.22 3.29 -34.65
CA LEU A 157 -38.43 4.14 -34.67
C LEU A 157 -39.65 3.47 -35.34
N ASN A 158 -39.43 2.57 -36.28
CA ASN A 158 -40.50 1.84 -36.97
C ASN A 158 -40.79 0.45 -36.37
N GLY A 159 -40.07 0.02 -35.33
CA GLY A 159 -40.25 -1.30 -34.71
C GLY A 159 -39.86 -2.49 -35.60
N GLU A 160 -38.97 -2.28 -36.57
CA GLU A 160 -38.61 -3.28 -37.60
C GLU A 160 -37.28 -3.99 -37.35
N ALA A 161 -36.47 -3.53 -36.39
CA ALA A 161 -35.10 -4.03 -36.18
C ALA A 161 -35.04 -5.53 -35.85
N ALA A 162 -36.00 -6.07 -35.08
CA ALA A 162 -36.07 -7.49 -34.75
C ALA A 162 -36.46 -8.41 -35.92
N LYS A 163 -37.21 -7.91 -36.93
CA LYS A 163 -37.78 -8.75 -38.00
C LYS A 163 -36.89 -8.93 -39.22
N LYS A 164 -35.91 -8.06 -39.46
CA LYS A 164 -35.14 -8.05 -40.72
C LYS A 164 -33.82 -8.85 -40.67
N ARG A 165 -33.33 -9.23 -39.49
CA ARG A 165 -32.07 -10.00 -39.33
C ARG A 165 -32.22 -11.37 -38.66
N LEU A 166 -33.32 -11.65 -37.97
CA LEU A 166 -33.63 -12.97 -37.41
C LEU A 166 -34.66 -13.68 -38.29
N GLY A 167 -34.19 -14.35 -39.33
CA GLY A 167 -35.02 -15.28 -40.09
C GLY A 167 -35.25 -16.59 -39.34
N VAL A 168 -35.97 -16.59 -38.20
CA VAL A 168 -36.56 -17.81 -37.60
C VAL A 168 -37.85 -17.48 -36.85
N ALA A 169 -38.93 -18.20 -37.18
CA ALA A 169 -40.26 -18.11 -36.57
C ALA A 169 -40.36 -18.88 -35.23
N PRO A 170 -41.32 -18.56 -34.35
CA PRO A 170 -41.41 -19.13 -32.99
C PRO A 170 -42.27 -20.41 -32.92
N LYS A 171 -41.90 -21.36 -32.03
CA LYS A 171 -42.84 -22.31 -31.40
C LYS A 171 -42.41 -22.71 -29.97
N GLU A 172 -43.20 -22.21 -29.02
CA GLU A 172 -43.90 -22.86 -27.90
C GLU A 172 -43.15 -23.76 -26.88
N LYS A 173 -43.32 -23.35 -25.60
CA LYS A 173 -43.05 -24.07 -24.34
C LYS A 173 -44.04 -25.22 -24.11
N GLU A 174 -43.60 -26.27 -23.39
CA GLU A 174 -44.27 -26.80 -22.19
C GLU A 174 -43.48 -27.93 -21.51
N GLY A 175 -43.40 -27.89 -20.16
CA GLY A 175 -43.33 -29.08 -19.31
C GLY A 175 -41.99 -29.44 -18.67
N ALA A 176 -41.67 -28.89 -17.47
CA ALA A 176 -40.85 -29.57 -16.47
C ALA A 176 -40.85 -28.85 -15.10
N GLU A 177 -41.99 -28.83 -14.41
CA GLU A 177 -42.06 -28.33 -13.01
C GLU A 177 -42.73 -29.32 -12.03
N GLU A 178 -42.98 -30.57 -12.44
CA GLU A 178 -43.68 -31.57 -11.60
C GLU A 178 -42.80 -32.73 -11.11
N LEU A 179 -41.47 -32.70 -11.28
CA LEU A 179 -40.60 -33.81 -10.87
C LEU A 179 -39.58 -33.48 -9.77
N ARG A 180 -39.58 -32.27 -9.19
CA ARG A 180 -38.66 -31.90 -8.11
C ARG A 180 -39.26 -31.94 -6.69
N GLU A 181 -40.58 -31.91 -6.54
CA GLU A 181 -41.20 -31.88 -5.20
C GLU A 181 -41.37 -33.26 -4.54
N GLN A 182 -41.21 -34.36 -5.27
CA GLN A 182 -41.42 -35.71 -4.71
C GLN A 182 -40.14 -36.37 -4.14
N ALA A 183 -38.95 -35.77 -4.32
CA ALA A 183 -37.69 -36.35 -3.82
C ALA A 183 -37.26 -35.84 -2.43
N GLN A 184 -37.80 -34.69 -1.98
CA GLN A 184 -37.42 -34.07 -0.70
C GLN A 184 -38.20 -34.67 0.49
N HIS A 185 -39.44 -35.12 0.26
CA HIS A 185 -40.34 -35.56 1.34
C HIS A 185 -40.00 -36.93 1.97
N GLU A 186 -39.20 -37.77 1.31
CA GLU A 186 -38.82 -39.09 1.84
C GLU A 186 -37.50 -39.09 2.66
N ARG A 187 -36.68 -38.04 2.56
CA ARG A 187 -35.40 -37.97 3.31
C ARG A 187 -35.61 -37.55 4.78
N ASP A 188 -36.62 -36.74 5.06
CA ASP A 188 -36.86 -36.19 6.41
C ASP A 188 -37.58 -37.16 7.36
N LYS A 189 -38.04 -38.32 6.86
CA LYS A 189 -38.72 -39.33 7.68
C LYS A 189 -37.78 -40.29 8.43
N LYS A 190 -36.46 -40.24 8.20
CA LYS A 190 -35.50 -41.25 8.71
C LYS A 190 -34.61 -40.79 9.87
N ARG A 191 -34.78 -39.59 10.42
CA ARG A 191 -34.03 -39.13 11.60
C ARG A 191 -34.97 -38.67 12.71
N GLY A 192 -35.32 -39.60 13.59
CA GLY A 192 -36.07 -39.33 14.82
C GLY A 192 -35.52 -40.14 16.00
N LEU A 193 -35.65 -39.55 17.20
CA LEU A 193 -35.11 -39.86 18.53
C LEU A 193 -33.73 -39.23 18.79
N GLY A 194 -33.52 -38.32 19.75
CA GLY A 194 -34.37 -37.76 20.80
C GLY A 194 -33.51 -37.46 22.04
N LEU A 195 -33.31 -36.19 22.40
CA LEU A 195 -32.94 -35.67 23.73
C LEU A 195 -32.89 -34.13 23.65
N LEU A 196 -33.73 -33.45 24.44
CA LEU A 196 -33.67 -32.00 24.71
C LEU A 196 -32.42 -31.70 25.55
N PRO A 197 -31.69 -30.58 25.28
CA PRO A 197 -31.92 -29.36 26.06
C PRO A 197 -31.71 -28.02 25.32
N LEU A 198 -32.39 -26.99 25.84
CA LEU A 198 -32.03 -25.55 25.87
C LEU A 198 -31.45 -24.92 24.58
N LEU A 199 -32.34 -24.36 23.76
CA LEU A 199 -32.00 -23.40 22.71
C LEU A 199 -31.83 -22.00 23.31
N SER A 200 -30.59 -21.64 23.65
CA SER A 200 -30.09 -20.27 23.49
C SER A 200 -29.22 -20.27 22.22
N GLY A 201 -29.42 -19.25 21.37
CA GLY A 201 -29.09 -19.26 19.95
C GLY A 201 -27.67 -19.68 19.59
N ALA A 202 -27.60 -20.67 18.71
CA ALA A 202 -26.53 -20.82 17.74
C ALA A 202 -27.20 -20.74 16.36
N LEU A 203 -27.36 -19.52 15.84
CA LEU A 203 -27.56 -19.30 14.42
C LEU A 203 -26.21 -19.55 13.75
N GLN A 204 -26.19 -20.42 12.74
CA GLN A 204 -25.01 -20.74 11.96
C GLN A 204 -24.50 -19.48 11.24
N SER A 205 -23.19 -19.25 11.30
CA SER A 205 -22.51 -18.03 10.84
C SER A 205 -22.55 -17.77 9.33
N SER A 206 -23.12 -18.67 8.52
CA SER A 206 -23.29 -18.49 7.07
C SER A 206 -24.42 -17.54 6.67
N ASP A 207 -25.35 -17.22 7.59
CA ASP A 207 -26.60 -16.52 7.25
C ASP A 207 -26.46 -14.99 7.14
N ARG A 208 -25.27 -14.41 7.34
CA ARG A 208 -25.07 -12.94 7.34
C ARG A 208 -24.43 -12.38 6.08
N LEU A 209 -23.71 -13.19 5.32
CA LEU A 209 -23.06 -12.75 4.09
C LEU A 209 -24.08 -12.59 2.95
N VAL A 210 -23.89 -11.57 2.12
CA VAL A 210 -24.80 -11.22 1.01
C VAL A 210 -24.49 -12.08 -0.22
N PRO A 211 -25.42 -12.92 -0.71
CA PRO A 211 -25.18 -13.73 -1.90
C PRO A 211 -24.89 -12.87 -3.13
N ARG A 212 -23.91 -13.28 -3.94
CA ARG A 212 -23.51 -12.56 -5.15
C ARG A 212 -22.99 -13.52 -6.21
N THR A 213 -23.36 -13.31 -7.47
CA THR A 213 -22.76 -14.03 -8.61
C THR A 213 -21.88 -13.06 -9.38
N TRP A 214 -20.61 -13.42 -9.59
CA TRP A 214 -19.68 -12.63 -10.37
C TRP A 214 -18.80 -13.52 -11.26
N ASN A 215 -18.66 -13.15 -12.54
CA ASN A 215 -17.93 -13.94 -13.55
C ASN A 215 -18.32 -15.43 -13.57
N GLY A 216 -19.59 -15.74 -13.34
CA GLY A 216 -20.11 -17.11 -13.35
C GLY A 216 -19.78 -17.95 -12.11
N SER A 217 -19.21 -17.36 -11.06
CA SER A 217 -19.00 -17.99 -9.76
C SER A 217 -19.89 -17.36 -8.68
N ASP A 218 -20.29 -18.16 -7.71
CA ASP A 218 -21.12 -17.73 -6.58
C ASP A 218 -20.25 -17.39 -5.35
N TYR A 219 -20.64 -16.32 -4.68
CA TYR A 219 -19.94 -15.72 -3.54
C TYR A 219 -20.92 -15.32 -2.45
N ALA A 220 -20.38 -15.14 -1.24
CA ALA A 220 -21.08 -14.60 -0.09
C ALA A 220 -20.28 -13.40 0.46
N CYS A 221 -20.82 -12.19 0.36
CA CYS A 221 -20.10 -10.93 0.53
C CYS A 221 -20.34 -10.26 1.89
N LYS A 222 -19.38 -9.41 2.31
CA LYS A 222 -19.66 -8.39 3.33
C LYS A 222 -20.75 -7.44 2.85
N CYS A 223 -21.41 -6.77 3.78
CA CYS A 223 -22.44 -5.80 3.51
C CYS A 223 -21.84 -4.44 3.09
N TYR A 224 -22.39 -3.85 2.03
CA TYR A 224 -21.94 -2.57 1.47
C TYR A 224 -23.11 -1.61 1.23
N VAL A 225 -22.78 -0.33 1.00
CA VAL A 225 -23.75 0.70 0.65
C VAL A 225 -24.63 0.24 -0.53
N GLY A 226 -25.95 0.29 -0.33
CA GLY A 226 -26.94 -0.14 -1.31
C GLY A 226 -27.48 -1.56 -1.10
N ASP A 227 -26.83 -2.37 -0.26
CA ASP A 227 -27.37 -3.67 0.15
C ASP A 227 -28.45 -3.48 1.24
N GLU A 228 -29.42 -4.38 1.30
CA GLU A 228 -30.52 -4.31 2.29
C GLU A 228 -30.04 -4.39 3.75
N CYS A 229 -28.90 -5.04 3.97
CA CYS A 229 -28.26 -5.17 5.29
C CYS A 229 -27.53 -3.91 5.74
N TRP A 230 -27.36 -2.90 4.86
CA TRP A 230 -26.53 -1.73 5.19
C TRP A 230 -27.18 -0.93 6.33
N PRO A 231 -26.41 -0.56 7.38
CA PRO A 231 -27.00 0.14 8.52
C PRO A 231 -27.64 1.46 8.12
N GLY A 232 -28.85 1.72 8.63
CA GLY A 232 -29.54 2.99 8.44
C GLY A 232 -28.87 4.12 9.21
N GLU A 233 -29.23 5.37 8.86
CA GLU A 233 -28.68 6.60 9.48
C GLU A 233 -28.77 6.61 11.02
N GLY A 234 -29.85 6.05 11.58
CA GLY A 234 -30.02 5.93 13.03
C GLY A 234 -28.94 5.08 13.70
N SER A 235 -28.53 3.97 13.08
CA SER A 235 -27.48 3.08 13.60
C SER A 235 -26.10 3.75 13.53
N TRP A 236 -25.81 4.48 12.45
CA TRP A 236 -24.57 5.28 12.35
C TRP A 236 -24.54 6.42 13.37
N THR A 237 -25.69 7.06 13.62
CA THR A 237 -25.82 8.11 14.65
C THR A 237 -25.59 7.54 16.06
N GLU A 238 -26.12 6.36 16.35
CA GLU A 238 -25.91 5.66 17.61
C GLU A 238 -24.44 5.25 17.80
N LEU A 239 -23.80 4.72 16.76
CA LEU A 239 -22.36 4.45 16.79
C LEU A 239 -21.57 5.72 17.07
N ASN A 240 -21.86 6.82 16.37
CA ASN A 240 -21.19 8.10 16.60
C ASN A 240 -21.34 8.59 18.05
N SER A 241 -22.55 8.47 18.62
CA SER A 241 -22.78 8.78 20.04
C SER A 241 -21.98 7.86 20.97
N THR A 242 -21.85 6.58 20.62
CA THR A 242 -21.13 5.58 21.41
C THR A 242 -19.62 5.85 21.42
N VAL A 243 -19.06 6.31 20.30
CA VAL A 243 -17.65 6.70 20.19
C VAL A 243 -17.40 8.18 20.53
N GLY A 244 -18.34 8.83 21.21
CA GLY A 244 -18.18 10.19 21.73
C GLY A 244 -18.04 11.27 20.66
N GLY A 245 -18.61 11.07 19.46
CA GLY A 245 -18.52 12.03 18.35
C GLY A 245 -17.32 11.80 17.41
N ASN A 246 -16.53 10.74 17.61
CA ASN A 246 -15.32 10.45 16.82
C ASN A 246 -15.56 9.58 15.58
N LEU A 247 -16.81 9.49 15.10
CA LEU A 247 -17.12 8.86 13.82
C LEU A 247 -17.26 9.94 12.74
N THR A 248 -16.40 9.89 11.73
CA THR A 248 -16.40 10.83 10.60
C THR A 248 -16.58 10.09 9.27
N THR A 249 -17.03 10.81 8.24
CA THR A 249 -16.94 10.34 6.86
C THR A 249 -15.64 10.84 6.25
N PHE A 250 -14.88 9.95 5.60
CA PHE A 250 -13.65 10.35 4.94
C PHE A 250 -13.92 10.71 3.47
N GLU A 251 -13.52 11.92 3.07
CA GLU A 251 -13.68 12.41 1.70
C GLU A 251 -12.43 12.22 0.82
N GLY A 252 -11.39 11.57 1.36
CA GLY A 252 -10.07 11.52 0.76
C GLY A 252 -9.15 12.65 1.26
N PRO A 253 -7.83 12.52 1.09
CA PRO A 253 -6.85 13.50 1.58
C PRO A 253 -6.94 14.87 0.88
N LEU A 254 -7.65 14.95 -0.25
CA LEU A 254 -7.83 16.17 -1.05
C LEU A 254 -9.29 16.64 -1.12
N GLY A 255 -10.18 16.00 -0.34
CA GLY A 255 -11.62 16.21 -0.42
C GLY A 255 -12.22 15.73 -1.75
N THR A 256 -13.42 16.21 -2.08
CA THR A 256 -14.11 15.93 -3.35
C THR A 256 -14.21 17.18 -4.21
N VAL A 257 -14.56 17.02 -5.50
CA VAL A 257 -14.85 18.16 -6.39
C VAL A 257 -15.95 19.07 -5.83
N SER A 258 -16.97 18.47 -5.18
CA SER A 258 -18.06 19.22 -4.54
C SER A 258 -17.64 19.96 -3.27
N THR A 259 -16.55 19.54 -2.63
CA THR A 259 -16.02 20.12 -1.39
C THR A 259 -14.71 20.88 -1.63
N TYR A 260 -14.45 21.32 -2.87
CA TYR A 260 -13.22 22.02 -3.23
C TYR A 260 -12.98 23.28 -2.37
N ASP A 261 -11.85 23.26 -1.67
CA ASP A 261 -11.27 24.39 -0.95
C ASP A 261 -9.87 24.65 -1.51
N ALA A 262 -9.64 25.86 -2.02
CA ALA A 262 -8.38 26.23 -2.65
C ALA A 262 -7.18 26.24 -1.68
N ALA A 263 -7.41 26.61 -0.41
CA ALA A 263 -6.36 26.64 0.61
C ALA A 263 -6.01 25.22 1.06
N ALA A 264 -7.02 24.39 1.35
CA ALA A 264 -6.81 22.99 1.70
C ALA A 264 -6.14 22.21 0.56
N CYS A 265 -6.56 22.44 -0.68
CA CYS A 265 -5.95 21.84 -1.87
C CYS A 265 -4.47 22.25 -2.01
N ALA A 266 -4.13 23.53 -1.78
CA ALA A 266 -2.75 24.01 -1.84
C ALA A 266 -1.87 23.41 -0.72
N GLU A 267 -2.40 23.32 0.50
CA GLU A 267 -1.71 22.68 1.64
C GLU A 267 -1.45 21.20 1.35
N ALA A 268 -2.48 20.45 0.96
CA ALA A 268 -2.35 19.03 0.68
C ALA A 268 -1.45 18.77 -0.52
N THR A 269 -1.47 19.63 -1.54
CA THR A 269 -0.51 19.56 -2.67
C THR A 269 0.92 19.75 -2.20
N ALA A 270 1.18 20.70 -1.30
CA ALA A 270 2.52 20.97 -0.78
C ALA A 270 3.05 19.82 0.10
N ASN A 271 2.16 19.09 0.78
CA ASN A 271 2.52 18.04 1.73
C ASN A 271 2.24 16.62 1.20
N PHE A 272 1.81 16.45 -0.04
CA PHE A 272 1.41 15.15 -0.58
C PHE A 272 2.53 14.09 -0.54
N MET A 273 3.80 14.53 -0.62
CA MET A 273 4.98 13.66 -0.51
C MET A 273 5.47 13.50 0.94
N SER A 274 4.86 14.18 1.91
CA SER A 274 5.21 14.07 3.32
C SER A 274 4.54 12.84 3.93
N GLN A 275 5.36 11.94 4.48
CA GLN A 275 4.84 10.79 5.21
C GLN A 275 4.03 11.24 6.43
N GLN A 276 4.60 12.14 7.24
CA GLN A 276 3.96 12.58 8.48
C GLN A 276 2.60 13.22 8.23
N TRP A 277 2.49 14.09 7.22
CA TRP A 277 1.21 14.71 6.87
C TRP A 277 0.15 13.68 6.47
N THR A 278 0.56 12.62 5.76
CA THR A 278 -0.33 11.53 5.33
C THR A 278 -0.76 10.64 6.50
N VAL A 279 0.17 10.36 7.44
CA VAL A 279 -0.13 9.59 8.67
C VAL A 279 -1.24 10.27 9.48
N GLU A 280 -1.18 11.60 9.59
CA GLU A 280 -2.15 12.40 10.33
C GLU A 280 -3.53 12.50 9.66
N GLN A 281 -3.68 12.05 8.42
CA GLN A 281 -5.01 11.97 7.80
C GLN A 281 -5.82 10.79 8.38
N PRO A 282 -7.16 10.91 8.51
CA PRO A 282 -7.98 9.87 9.15
C PRO A 282 -7.88 8.49 8.51
N ALA A 283 -7.77 8.41 7.18
CA ALA A 283 -7.73 7.14 6.45
C ALA A 283 -6.77 7.10 5.24
N ALA A 284 -5.87 8.08 5.07
CA ALA A 284 -4.95 8.08 3.93
C ALA A 284 -3.89 6.96 4.02
N LEU A 285 -3.35 6.54 2.86
CA LEU A 285 -2.17 5.68 2.76
C LEU A 285 -1.00 6.43 2.14
N LEU A 286 0.20 6.03 2.53
CA LEU A 286 1.44 6.50 1.91
C LEU A 286 1.58 6.00 0.47
N TRP A 287 1.20 4.75 0.23
CA TRP A 287 1.32 4.10 -1.07
C TRP A 287 -0.06 4.01 -1.73
N THR A 288 -0.23 4.73 -2.83
CA THR A 288 -1.57 5.05 -3.32
C THR A 288 -2.15 4.00 -4.27
N TYR A 289 -1.37 3.02 -4.73
CA TYR A 289 -1.82 1.99 -5.68
C TYR A 289 -3.12 1.31 -5.24
N PHE A 290 -3.17 0.85 -3.97
CA PHE A 290 -4.34 0.15 -3.41
C PHE A 290 -5.52 1.06 -3.08
N THR A 291 -5.37 2.38 -3.21
CA THR A 291 -6.49 3.34 -3.13
C THR A 291 -7.21 3.52 -4.47
N ASN A 292 -6.71 2.88 -5.53
CA ASN A 292 -7.02 3.13 -6.93
C ASN A 292 -6.55 4.50 -7.45
N ASP A 293 -5.93 5.29 -6.59
CA ASP A 293 -5.24 6.54 -6.93
C ASP A 293 -6.12 7.55 -7.69
N THR A 294 -7.41 7.58 -7.36
CA THR A 294 -8.45 8.35 -8.06
C THR A 294 -8.50 9.82 -7.69
N CYS A 295 -7.66 10.26 -6.75
CA CYS A 295 -7.58 11.64 -6.34
C CYS A 295 -6.13 12.04 -6.04
N ARG A 296 -5.59 12.90 -6.91
CA ARG A 296 -4.20 13.38 -6.90
C ARG A 296 -4.17 14.90 -6.84
N PRO A 297 -3.09 15.52 -6.31
CA PRO A 297 -2.89 16.96 -6.39
C PRO A 297 -3.01 17.44 -7.84
N THR A 298 -3.85 18.44 -8.08
CA THR A 298 -4.12 18.95 -9.42
C THR A 298 -4.37 20.45 -9.39
N GLN A 299 -3.96 21.14 -10.47
CA GLN A 299 -4.27 22.56 -10.68
C GLN A 299 -5.64 22.76 -11.33
N ASN A 300 -6.30 21.69 -11.77
CA ASN A 300 -7.63 21.75 -12.36
C ASN A 300 -8.70 21.47 -11.28
N PRO A 301 -9.37 22.49 -10.74
CA PRO A 301 -10.40 22.30 -9.71
C PRO A 301 -11.65 21.57 -10.23
N ALA A 302 -11.81 21.44 -11.55
CA ALA A 302 -12.86 20.66 -12.19
C ALA A 302 -12.40 19.25 -12.59
N GLY A 303 -11.18 18.84 -12.22
CA GLY A 303 -10.68 17.49 -12.43
C GLY A 303 -11.49 16.48 -11.63
N SER A 304 -11.55 15.23 -12.09
CA SER A 304 -12.20 14.16 -11.32
C SER A 304 -11.40 13.84 -10.07
N CYS A 305 -12.08 13.80 -8.93
CA CYS A 305 -11.56 13.26 -7.69
C CYS A 305 -12.67 12.45 -7.04
N THR A 306 -12.40 11.17 -6.77
CA THR A 306 -13.32 10.27 -6.06
C THR A 306 -12.59 9.61 -4.90
N LEU A 307 -13.36 9.10 -3.94
CA LEU A 307 -12.85 8.40 -2.76
C LEU A 307 -12.05 7.12 -3.09
N GLY A 308 -12.11 6.60 -4.32
CA GLY A 308 -11.37 5.40 -4.69
C GLY A 308 -11.73 4.22 -3.78
N TYR A 309 -10.72 3.53 -3.25
CA TYR A 309 -10.88 2.39 -2.33
C TYR A 309 -10.61 2.71 -0.87
N TYR A 310 -10.74 3.98 -0.48
CA TYR A 310 -10.80 4.32 0.93
C TYR A 310 -12.09 3.82 1.59
N GLY A 311 -12.04 3.63 2.91
CA GLY A 311 -13.23 3.36 3.72
C GLY A 311 -14.14 4.59 3.79
N VAL A 312 -15.43 4.35 4.04
CA VAL A 312 -16.47 5.40 4.02
C VAL A 312 -16.56 6.11 5.37
N TYR A 313 -16.57 5.31 6.44
CA TYR A 313 -16.64 5.79 7.82
C TYR A 313 -15.34 5.50 8.55
N VAL A 314 -14.89 6.45 9.36
CA VAL A 314 -13.67 6.34 10.16
C VAL A 314 -14.00 6.62 11.61
N ILE A 315 -13.63 5.70 12.50
CA ILE A 315 -13.57 5.94 13.93
C ILE A 315 -12.14 6.36 14.24
N GLU A 316 -11.95 7.64 14.58
CA GLU A 316 -10.68 8.12 15.15
C GLU A 316 -10.66 7.72 16.63
N ALA A 317 -10.07 6.55 16.90
CA ALA A 317 -10.17 5.94 18.22
C ALA A 317 -9.19 6.60 19.20
N HIS A 318 -9.73 7.12 20.31
CA HIS A 318 -8.97 7.72 21.41
C HIS A 318 -9.04 6.89 22.69
N THR A 319 -9.94 5.92 22.74
CA THR A 319 -10.14 5.02 23.88
C THR A 319 -10.33 3.61 23.36
N LYS A 320 -10.04 2.62 24.21
CA LYS A 320 -10.27 1.21 23.90
C LYS A 320 -11.75 0.88 23.70
N GLU A 321 -12.64 1.64 24.35
CA GLU A 321 -14.08 1.54 24.15
C GLU A 321 -14.51 1.99 22.74
N HIS A 322 -13.83 2.96 22.11
CA HIS A 322 -14.12 3.33 20.71
C HIS A 322 -13.76 2.18 19.75
N VAL A 323 -12.61 1.54 19.97
CA VAL A 323 -12.18 0.37 19.17
C VAL A 323 -13.18 -0.77 19.34
N LYS A 324 -13.54 -1.10 20.58
CA LYS A 324 -14.56 -2.11 20.88
C LYS A 324 -15.88 -1.81 20.17
N ALA A 325 -16.39 -0.59 20.25
CA ALA A 325 -17.64 -0.20 19.59
C ALA A 325 -17.57 -0.39 18.07
N GLY A 326 -16.44 -0.04 17.44
CA GLY A 326 -16.23 -0.26 16.00
C GLY A 326 -16.20 -1.75 15.61
N VAL A 327 -15.50 -2.58 16.40
CA VAL A 327 -15.45 -4.04 16.18
C VAL A 327 -16.83 -4.66 16.33
N ASP A 328 -17.54 -4.33 17.42
CA ASP A 328 -18.88 -4.84 17.69
C ASP A 328 -19.84 -4.44 16.58
N PHE A 329 -19.83 -3.16 16.19
CA PHE A 329 -20.69 -2.65 15.12
C PHE A 329 -20.43 -3.33 13.77
N ALA A 330 -19.16 -3.52 13.39
CA ALA A 330 -18.81 -4.18 12.14
C ALA A 330 -19.23 -5.66 12.13
N ARG A 331 -19.00 -6.39 13.23
CA ARG A 331 -19.41 -7.79 13.37
C ARG A 331 -20.94 -7.94 13.31
N GLU A 332 -21.67 -7.09 14.04
CA GLU A 332 -23.13 -7.15 14.13
C GLU A 332 -23.81 -6.82 12.80
N ASN A 333 -23.21 -5.92 12.01
CA ASN A 333 -23.76 -5.46 10.73
C ASN A 333 -23.08 -6.08 9.49
N ASN A 334 -22.24 -7.10 9.67
CA ASN A 334 -21.50 -7.78 8.60
C ASN A 334 -20.70 -6.81 7.70
N LEU A 335 -20.08 -5.78 8.28
CA LEU A 335 -19.30 -4.82 7.52
C LEU A 335 -17.87 -5.33 7.26
N ARG A 336 -17.24 -4.85 6.18
CA ARG A 336 -15.79 -4.93 6.06
C ARG A 336 -15.17 -3.97 7.08
N LEU A 337 -14.36 -4.51 7.98
CA LEU A 337 -13.62 -3.73 8.97
C LEU A 337 -12.18 -3.56 8.51
N ILE A 338 -11.67 -2.33 8.57
CA ILE A 338 -10.27 -2.00 8.30
C ILE A 338 -9.65 -1.44 9.58
N ILE A 339 -8.48 -1.98 9.93
CA ILE A 339 -7.67 -1.46 11.03
C ILE A 339 -6.56 -0.62 10.40
N ARG A 340 -6.56 0.67 10.69
CA ARG A 340 -5.52 1.59 10.24
C ARG A 340 -4.74 2.10 11.44
N ASN A 341 -3.42 2.09 11.30
CA ASN A 341 -2.52 2.84 12.17
C ASN A 341 -1.99 4.06 11.39
N THR A 342 -0.88 3.90 10.67
CA THR A 342 -0.22 5.00 9.96
C THR A 342 -0.52 5.06 8.46
N GLY A 343 -1.07 3.99 7.88
CA GLY A 343 -1.29 3.90 6.42
C GLY A 343 -0.03 3.53 5.62
N HIS A 344 1.01 2.98 6.27
CA HIS A 344 2.29 2.60 5.65
C HIS A 344 2.25 1.30 4.82
N ASP A 345 1.14 0.56 4.89
CA ASP A 345 1.06 -0.79 4.34
C ASP A 345 1.24 -0.80 2.80
N PHE A 346 2.31 -1.44 2.32
CA PHE A 346 2.65 -1.52 0.89
C PHE A 346 1.60 -2.28 0.08
N ILE A 347 0.83 -3.16 0.71
CA ILE A 347 -0.04 -4.13 0.05
C ILE A 347 -1.53 -3.91 0.31
N GLY A 348 -1.90 -2.70 0.77
CA GLY A 348 -3.29 -2.24 0.84
C GLY A 348 -4.14 -2.79 1.99
N ARG A 349 -3.55 -3.46 3.00
CA ARG A 349 -4.28 -4.06 4.13
C ARG A 349 -4.92 -3.04 5.07
N SER A 350 -4.47 -1.78 5.02
CA SER A 350 -5.00 -0.67 5.81
C SER A 350 -6.03 0.19 5.06
N THR A 351 -6.58 -0.31 3.95
CA THR A 351 -7.67 0.32 3.20
C THR A 351 -8.66 -0.70 2.64
N GLY A 352 -9.84 -0.22 2.26
CA GLY A 352 -10.86 -1.05 1.65
C GLY A 352 -12.08 -0.25 1.27
N TRP A 353 -12.52 -0.40 0.03
CA TRP A 353 -13.74 0.25 -0.45
C TRP A 353 -14.92 -0.08 0.46
N GLY A 354 -15.73 0.93 0.78
CA GLY A 354 -17.00 0.72 1.50
C GLY A 354 -16.86 0.25 2.95
N ALA A 355 -15.64 0.21 3.50
CA ALA A 355 -15.37 -0.30 4.84
C ALA A 355 -15.69 0.72 5.95
N LEU A 356 -15.86 0.19 7.17
CA LEU A 356 -15.65 0.94 8.40
C LEU A 356 -14.17 0.84 8.77
N VAL A 357 -13.52 1.98 9.00
CA VAL A 357 -12.12 2.08 9.42
C VAL A 357 -12.06 2.38 10.90
N ILE A 358 -11.25 1.65 11.66
CA ILE A 358 -10.79 2.03 12.99
C ILE A 358 -9.38 2.57 12.84
N ASN A 359 -9.22 3.87 13.10
CA ASN A 359 -7.92 4.51 13.15
C ASN A 359 -7.38 4.49 14.59
N THR A 360 -6.27 3.80 14.80
CA THR A 360 -5.59 3.62 16.10
C THR A 360 -4.46 4.61 16.34
N HIS A 361 -4.23 5.56 15.41
CA HIS A 361 -3.09 6.47 15.46
C HIS A 361 -3.08 7.36 16.71
N SER A 362 -4.24 7.68 17.31
CA SER A 362 -4.27 8.56 18.49
C SER A 362 -3.73 7.93 19.79
N PHE A 363 -3.41 6.63 19.80
CA PHE A 363 -2.82 5.94 20.94
C PHE A 363 -1.31 6.22 21.00
N GLN A 364 -0.93 7.37 21.55
CA GLN A 364 0.46 7.89 21.54
C GLN A 364 1.20 7.74 22.88
N ASP A 365 0.61 7.04 23.87
CA ASP A 365 1.23 6.88 25.18
C ASP A 365 2.54 6.08 25.12
N VAL A 366 3.55 6.50 25.88
CA VAL A 366 4.85 5.84 26.02
C VAL A 366 5.23 5.80 27.51
N GLU A 367 5.47 4.60 28.04
CA GLU A 367 5.86 4.40 29.44
C GLU A 367 7.06 3.45 29.55
N PHE A 368 8.19 3.97 30.02
CA PHE A 368 9.38 3.17 30.29
C PHE A 368 9.36 2.57 31.70
N THR A 369 9.91 1.37 31.82
CA THR A 369 10.11 0.67 33.09
C THR A 369 11.52 0.11 33.16
N ASP A 370 12.24 0.39 34.25
CA ASP A 370 13.63 -0.08 34.42
C ASP A 370 13.71 -1.60 34.58
N GLN A 371 12.67 -2.18 35.18
CA GLN A 371 12.61 -3.59 35.54
C GLN A 371 11.20 -4.12 35.25
N TYR A 372 11.06 -4.84 34.15
CA TYR A 372 9.83 -5.56 33.83
C TYR A 372 9.56 -6.65 34.88
N THR A 373 8.33 -6.68 35.39
CA THR A 373 7.89 -7.63 36.43
C THR A 373 6.76 -8.54 35.97
N GLY A 374 6.36 -8.45 34.71
CA GLY A 374 5.31 -9.29 34.14
C GLY A 374 5.80 -10.70 33.73
N PRO A 375 4.91 -11.48 33.10
CA PRO A 375 5.17 -12.84 32.64
C PRO A 375 6.36 -13.01 31.66
N GLY A 376 6.81 -14.26 31.48
CA GLY A 376 7.78 -14.61 30.42
C GLY A 376 9.23 -14.66 30.87
N GLY A 377 9.51 -14.48 32.16
CA GLY A 377 10.83 -14.69 32.76
C GLY A 377 11.90 -13.66 32.40
N TYR A 378 11.53 -12.60 31.68
CA TYR A 378 12.39 -11.46 31.39
C TYR A 378 12.39 -10.47 32.57
N ALA A 379 13.57 -10.00 32.96
CA ALA A 379 13.77 -9.13 34.13
C ALA A 379 14.77 -8.00 33.81
N GLY A 380 14.52 -7.27 32.72
CA GLY A 380 15.28 -6.09 32.31
C GLY A 380 14.36 -4.91 31.98
N GLY A 381 14.90 -3.87 31.34
CA GLY A 381 14.13 -2.69 30.95
C GLY A 381 13.07 -3.00 29.89
N ALA A 382 11.96 -2.28 29.93
CA ALA A 382 10.90 -2.39 28.94
C ALA A 382 10.22 -1.05 28.69
N VAL A 383 9.53 -0.93 27.56
CA VAL A 383 8.68 0.20 27.23
C VAL A 383 7.31 -0.30 26.79
N THR A 384 6.26 0.25 27.38
CA THR A 384 4.88 0.07 26.92
C THR A 384 4.50 1.24 26.04
N ILE A 385 4.09 0.95 24.81
CA ILE A 385 3.73 1.96 23.81
C ILE A 385 2.30 1.74 23.33
N GLY A 386 1.57 2.82 23.13
CA GLY A 386 0.28 2.82 22.46
C GLY A 386 0.40 2.42 20.98
N ALA A 387 -0.71 1.95 20.41
CA ALA A 387 -0.77 1.45 19.04
C ALA A 387 -0.24 2.44 17.99
N GLY A 388 -0.43 3.75 18.21
CA GLY A 388 -0.12 4.82 17.28
C GLY A 388 1.34 5.30 17.30
N VAL A 389 2.13 4.89 18.28
CA VAL A 389 3.51 5.39 18.45
C VAL A 389 4.39 5.01 17.26
N GLN A 390 5.02 6.01 16.66
CA GLN A 390 5.87 5.89 15.47
C GLN A 390 7.36 5.70 15.84
N GLY A 391 8.13 5.05 14.96
CA GLY A 391 9.52 4.67 15.19
C GLY A 391 10.43 5.81 15.64
N ARG A 392 10.47 6.92 14.88
CA ARG A 392 11.32 8.08 15.23
C ARG A 392 10.94 8.70 16.58
N ALA A 393 9.64 8.82 16.86
CA ALA A 393 9.17 9.37 18.13
C ALA A 393 9.62 8.48 19.30
N LEU A 394 9.50 7.15 19.15
CA LEU A 394 9.93 6.19 20.16
C LEU A 394 11.45 6.22 20.39
N LEU A 395 12.25 6.30 19.33
CA LEU A 395 13.72 6.42 19.46
C LEU A 395 14.12 7.72 20.17
N ALA A 396 13.42 8.84 19.92
CA ALA A 396 13.66 10.10 20.62
C ALA A 396 13.36 9.99 22.12
N GLU A 397 12.23 9.37 22.50
CA GLU A 397 11.86 9.13 23.90
C GLU A 397 12.83 8.16 24.60
N ALA A 398 13.33 7.15 23.88
CA ALA A 398 14.33 6.20 24.39
C ALA A 398 15.70 6.88 24.63
N HIS A 399 16.10 7.78 23.73
CA HIS A 399 17.30 8.61 23.89
C HIS A 399 17.19 9.58 25.08
N ALA A 400 15.98 10.06 25.38
CA ALA A 400 15.72 11.00 26.48
C ALA A 400 15.75 10.35 27.88
N GLN A 401 15.83 9.02 27.98
CA GLN A 401 15.97 8.33 29.26
C GLN A 401 17.33 8.63 29.92
N ASP A 402 17.43 8.44 31.24
CA ASP A 402 18.69 8.60 31.99
C ASP A 402 19.01 7.32 32.80
N PRO A 403 19.94 6.47 32.33
CA PRO A 403 20.70 6.59 31.08
C PRO A 403 19.84 6.33 29.83
N PRO A 404 20.27 6.79 28.63
CA PRO A 404 19.61 6.46 27.38
C PRO A 404 19.52 4.95 27.16
N VAL A 405 18.46 4.52 26.48
CA VAL A 405 18.23 3.12 26.13
C VAL A 405 17.94 2.95 24.64
N GLN A 406 18.16 1.75 24.14
CA GLN A 406 17.79 1.31 22.80
C GLN A 406 16.47 0.56 22.84
N VAL A 407 15.70 0.67 21.76
CA VAL A 407 14.44 -0.02 21.53
C VAL A 407 14.35 -0.42 20.07
N MET A 408 13.76 -1.59 19.80
CA MET A 408 13.59 -2.10 18.44
C MET A 408 12.55 -1.28 17.69
N THR A 409 12.93 -0.76 16.52
CA THR A 409 12.02 -0.14 15.54
C THR A 409 12.39 -0.58 14.13
N GLY A 410 11.61 -0.12 13.14
CA GLY A 410 12.03 -0.15 11.75
C GLY A 410 13.02 0.96 11.41
N GLU A 411 13.45 0.98 10.15
CA GLU A 411 14.21 2.08 9.57
C GLU A 411 13.31 3.32 9.38
N CYS A 412 12.17 3.17 8.71
CA CYS A 412 11.38 4.33 8.30
C CYS A 412 10.77 5.06 9.52
N PRO A 413 10.88 6.40 9.59
CA PRO A 413 10.59 7.16 10.80
C PRO A 413 9.13 7.15 11.22
N THR A 414 8.23 7.07 10.24
CA THR A 414 6.79 7.23 10.46
C THR A 414 6.04 5.90 10.63
N VAL A 415 6.73 4.75 10.59
CA VAL A 415 6.13 3.42 10.81
C VAL A 415 5.61 3.30 12.24
N GLY A 416 4.36 2.88 12.38
CA GLY A 416 3.74 2.59 13.68
C GLY A 416 4.25 1.26 14.26
N VAL A 417 4.99 1.33 15.36
CA VAL A 417 5.78 0.21 15.90
C VAL A 417 4.88 -0.94 16.37
N ALA A 418 3.86 -0.62 17.17
CA ALA A 418 2.92 -1.60 17.72
C ALA A 418 1.94 -2.20 16.68
N GLY A 419 1.85 -1.56 15.51
CA GLY A 419 0.97 -1.98 14.43
C GLY A 419 1.57 -3.14 13.63
N GLY A 420 1.59 -2.95 12.30
CA GLY A 420 2.01 -4.01 11.40
C GLY A 420 3.48 -4.40 11.53
N LEU A 421 4.34 -3.52 12.05
CA LEU A 421 5.76 -3.81 12.24
C LEU A 421 5.96 -5.01 13.20
N VAL A 422 5.51 -4.90 14.46
CA VAL A 422 5.58 -6.02 15.42
C VAL A 422 4.75 -7.21 14.94
N GLN A 423 3.54 -6.98 14.42
CA GLN A 423 2.63 -8.06 14.05
C GLN A 423 3.06 -8.88 12.83
N GLY A 424 3.86 -8.30 11.93
CA GLY A 424 4.46 -9.03 10.80
C GLY A 424 5.86 -9.57 11.09
N GLY A 425 6.52 -9.09 12.14
CA GLY A 425 7.87 -9.49 12.54
C GLY A 425 8.72 -8.27 12.87
N GLY A 426 8.97 -7.44 11.87
CA GLY A 426 9.72 -6.19 11.98
C GLY A 426 11.23 -6.40 11.98
N HIS A 427 11.92 -5.70 11.07
CA HIS A 427 13.39 -5.61 11.03
C HIS A 427 13.82 -4.15 11.15
N GLY A 428 15.07 -3.92 11.53
CA GLY A 428 15.69 -2.61 11.63
C GLY A 428 17.14 -2.70 12.13
N PRO A 429 17.78 -1.56 12.46
CA PRO A 429 19.22 -1.49 12.77
C PRO A 429 19.70 -2.40 13.91
N LEU A 430 18.80 -2.80 14.80
CA LEU A 430 19.08 -3.66 15.96
C LEU A 430 18.75 -5.14 15.72
N THR A 431 18.23 -5.52 14.56
CA THR A 431 17.88 -6.91 14.23
C THR A 431 19.03 -7.89 14.48
N PRO A 432 20.29 -7.62 14.05
CA PRO A 432 21.39 -8.54 14.31
C PRO A 432 21.68 -8.76 15.81
N LEU A 433 21.36 -7.80 16.67
CA LEU A 433 21.65 -7.87 18.10
C LEU A 433 20.55 -8.52 18.92
N HIS A 434 19.29 -8.40 18.49
CA HIS A 434 18.15 -8.74 19.34
C HIS A 434 17.07 -9.59 18.65
N GLY A 435 17.27 -9.99 17.39
CA GLY A 435 16.27 -10.69 16.59
C GLY A 435 15.26 -9.72 15.97
N MET A 436 14.10 -10.23 15.54
CA MET A 436 13.04 -9.41 14.97
C MET A 436 12.39 -8.52 16.05
N VAL A 437 11.75 -7.42 15.68
CA VAL A 437 11.00 -6.56 16.64
C VAL A 437 10.02 -7.41 17.45
N ALA A 438 9.33 -8.36 16.81
CA ALA A 438 8.44 -9.33 17.41
C ALA A 438 9.07 -10.21 18.52
N ASP A 439 10.37 -10.51 18.46
CA ASP A 439 11.07 -11.29 19.49
C ASP A 439 11.22 -10.52 20.82
N THR A 440 11.03 -9.20 20.77
CA THR A 440 11.15 -8.31 21.93
C THR A 440 9.83 -8.00 22.61
N ALA A 441 8.69 -8.40 22.03
CA ALA A 441 7.39 -8.22 22.64
C ALA A 441 7.20 -9.10 23.89
N LEU A 442 6.68 -8.49 24.95
CA LEU A 442 6.43 -9.08 26.27
C LEU A 442 4.93 -9.19 26.58
N SER A 443 4.11 -8.26 26.10
CA SER A 443 2.66 -8.24 26.34
C SER A 443 1.96 -7.34 25.33
N PHE A 444 0.69 -7.64 25.03
CA PHE A 444 -0.22 -6.76 24.27
C PHE A 444 -1.51 -6.52 25.06
N GLU A 445 -2.10 -5.32 24.94
CA GLU A 445 -3.52 -5.09 25.21
C GLU A 445 -4.25 -5.03 23.86
N VAL A 446 -5.33 -5.79 23.71
CA VAL A 446 -6.02 -5.94 22.42
C VAL A 446 -7.54 -5.95 22.56
N VAL A 447 -8.22 -5.69 21.44
CA VAL A 447 -9.66 -5.97 21.24
C VAL A 447 -9.82 -7.14 20.27
N THR A 448 -10.44 -8.22 20.72
CA THR A 448 -10.68 -9.43 19.91
C THR A 448 -11.83 -9.27 18.92
N ALA A 449 -12.02 -10.25 18.03
CA ALA A 449 -13.18 -10.27 17.13
C ALA A 449 -14.52 -10.39 17.89
N SER A 450 -14.53 -10.99 19.08
CA SER A 450 -15.68 -11.02 20.01
C SER A 450 -15.93 -9.67 20.72
N GLY A 451 -15.05 -8.68 20.52
CA GLY A 451 -15.11 -7.37 21.14
C GLY A 451 -14.63 -7.35 22.59
N GLU A 452 -13.94 -8.39 23.05
CA GLU A 452 -13.37 -8.44 24.40
C GLU A 452 -12.06 -7.66 24.44
N ILE A 453 -11.87 -6.88 25.52
CA ILE A 453 -10.62 -6.19 25.81
C ILE A 453 -9.82 -7.08 26.75
N LEU A 454 -8.66 -7.55 26.31
CA LEU A 454 -7.84 -8.48 27.08
C LEU A 454 -6.35 -8.23 26.93
N THR A 455 -5.59 -8.87 27.81
CA THR A 455 -4.14 -8.94 27.75
C THR A 455 -3.69 -10.25 27.11
N ALA A 456 -2.73 -10.18 26.19
CA ALA A 456 -2.05 -11.34 25.61
C ALA A 456 -0.56 -11.31 25.95
N ASN A 457 -0.08 -12.27 26.74
CA ASN A 457 1.31 -12.45 27.13
C ASN A 457 1.61 -13.94 27.33
N SER A 458 2.75 -14.31 27.92
CA SER A 458 3.11 -15.74 28.08
C SER A 458 2.23 -16.53 29.06
N ASP A 459 1.50 -15.85 29.96
CA ASP A 459 0.69 -16.48 31.01
C ASP A 459 -0.82 -16.35 30.72
N GLU A 460 -1.23 -15.26 30.06
CA GLU A 460 -2.62 -14.95 29.69
C GLU A 460 -2.76 -14.93 28.17
N ASN A 461 -3.63 -15.78 27.61
CA ASN A 461 -3.86 -15.92 26.16
C ASN A 461 -2.55 -16.14 25.35
N PRO A 462 -1.72 -17.14 25.71
CA PRO A 462 -0.37 -17.31 25.16
C PRO A 462 -0.32 -17.70 23.68
N ASP A 463 -1.37 -18.34 23.18
CA ASP A 463 -1.56 -18.65 21.77
C ASP A 463 -1.78 -17.37 20.94
N LEU A 464 -2.68 -16.50 21.40
CA LEU A 464 -2.89 -15.19 20.79
C LEU A 464 -1.64 -14.32 20.89
N PHE A 465 -0.94 -14.35 22.02
CA PHE A 465 0.33 -13.65 22.19
C PHE A 465 1.37 -14.09 21.17
N TRP A 466 1.51 -15.39 20.94
CA TRP A 466 2.42 -15.93 19.93
C TRP A 466 2.02 -15.49 18.51
N ALA A 467 0.73 -15.56 18.17
CA ALA A 467 0.22 -15.14 16.87
C ALA A 467 0.39 -13.64 16.59
N LEU A 468 0.20 -12.77 17.60
CA LEU A 468 0.43 -11.33 17.48
C LEU A 468 1.91 -10.97 17.29
N LYS A 469 2.83 -11.90 17.52
CA LYS A 469 4.26 -11.72 17.29
C LYS A 469 4.66 -12.32 15.95
N GLY A 470 4.36 -11.62 14.84
CA GLY A 470 4.78 -12.05 13.50
C GLY A 470 3.78 -12.90 12.70
N GLY A 471 2.60 -13.21 13.26
CA GLY A 471 1.58 -14.02 12.58
C GLY A 471 0.79 -13.30 11.50
N GLY A 472 1.01 -12.00 11.32
CA GLY A 472 0.37 -11.18 10.29
C GLY A 472 -0.42 -10.01 10.88
N PRO A 473 -0.29 -8.82 10.29
CA PRO A 473 -0.94 -7.61 10.79
C PRO A 473 -2.45 -7.64 10.62
N GLY A 474 -3.19 -7.23 11.65
CA GLY A 474 -4.64 -7.07 11.58
C GLY A 474 -5.42 -8.38 11.43
N ALA A 475 -4.78 -9.54 11.61
CA ALA A 475 -5.41 -10.84 11.38
C ALA A 475 -6.12 -11.40 12.63
N PHE A 476 -5.66 -11.09 13.84
CA PHE A 476 -6.11 -11.78 15.05
C PHE A 476 -6.90 -10.90 16.02
N ALA A 477 -6.49 -9.65 16.20
CA ALA A 477 -7.10 -8.68 17.12
C ALA A 477 -6.67 -7.25 16.75
N VAL A 478 -7.40 -6.25 17.25
CA VAL A 478 -6.96 -4.85 17.20
C VAL A 478 -6.00 -4.59 18.37
N VAL A 479 -4.73 -4.30 18.09
CA VAL A 479 -3.75 -3.92 19.12
C VAL A 479 -4.01 -2.51 19.61
N LEU A 480 -4.03 -2.33 20.94
CA LEU A 480 -4.17 -1.05 21.63
C LEU A 480 -2.83 -0.56 22.19
N SER A 481 -2.02 -1.49 22.71
CA SER A 481 -0.66 -1.25 23.18
C SER A 481 0.19 -2.51 23.11
N VAL A 482 1.52 -2.33 23.08
CA VAL A 482 2.50 -3.41 23.20
C VAL A 482 3.57 -3.02 24.21
N THR A 483 4.05 -3.99 24.98
CA THR A 483 5.25 -3.85 25.81
C THR A 483 6.43 -4.53 25.12
N LEU A 484 7.51 -3.80 24.88
CA LEU A 484 8.75 -4.25 24.24
C LEU A 484 9.92 -4.20 25.22
N LYS A 485 10.90 -5.09 25.07
CA LYS A 485 12.19 -5.00 25.79
C LYS A 485 12.93 -3.72 25.37
N THR A 486 13.65 -3.12 26.31
CA THR A 486 14.67 -2.10 26.03
C THR A 486 16.07 -2.64 26.36
N PHE A 487 17.07 -2.03 25.75
CA PHE A 487 18.46 -2.47 25.85
C PHE A 487 19.36 -1.30 26.25
N PRO A 488 20.50 -1.53 26.92
CA PRO A 488 21.45 -0.47 27.22
C PRO A 488 21.97 0.21 25.94
N GLU A 489 22.09 1.54 25.96
CA GLU A 489 22.66 2.29 24.84
C GLU A 489 24.13 1.90 24.56
N GLN A 490 24.50 1.98 23.28
CA GLN A 490 25.82 1.67 22.77
C GLN A 490 26.25 2.72 21.74
N LYS A 491 27.56 3.01 21.73
CA LYS A 491 28.17 3.76 20.62
C LYS A 491 27.90 3.03 19.31
N SER A 492 27.71 3.78 18.25
CA SER A 492 27.43 3.22 16.93
C SER A 492 28.30 3.88 15.87
N ALA A 493 28.58 3.17 14.79
CA ALA A 493 29.25 3.74 13.63
C ALA A 493 28.49 3.41 12.36
N GLY A 494 28.54 4.33 11.40
CA GLY A 494 27.92 4.14 10.11
C GLY A 494 28.86 4.45 8.95
N VAL A 495 28.69 3.73 7.84
CA VAL A 495 29.42 3.93 6.59
C VAL A 495 28.43 3.99 5.43
N ILE A 496 28.61 4.99 4.57
CA ILE A 496 27.90 5.16 3.31
C ILE A 496 28.81 4.69 2.18
N VAL A 497 28.24 4.00 1.19
CA VAL A 497 28.95 3.59 -0.03
C VAL A 497 28.05 3.85 -1.24
N ASN A 498 28.62 4.47 -2.27
CA ASN A 498 27.92 4.78 -3.52
C ASN A 498 28.67 4.24 -4.72
N ILE A 499 27.96 3.53 -5.60
CA ILE A 499 28.41 3.18 -6.95
C ILE A 499 27.32 3.64 -7.90
N ASN A 500 27.58 4.66 -8.74
CA ASN A 500 26.53 5.24 -9.56
C ASN A 500 27.05 5.82 -10.89
N SER A 501 26.10 6.27 -11.71
CA SER A 501 26.33 6.82 -13.04
C SER A 501 27.26 8.05 -13.08
N THR A 502 27.38 8.81 -11.98
CA THR A 502 28.33 9.95 -11.90
C THR A 502 29.78 9.49 -11.76
N LEU A 503 30.00 8.27 -11.25
CA LEU A 503 31.30 7.65 -11.08
C LEU A 503 31.67 6.75 -12.26
N THR A 504 30.71 5.98 -12.79
CA THR A 504 30.91 5.12 -13.97
C THR A 504 29.66 5.01 -14.83
N GLN A 505 29.84 5.14 -16.15
CA GLN A 505 28.80 4.85 -17.15
C GLN A 505 28.99 3.45 -17.77
N ASN A 506 29.99 2.68 -17.30
CA ASN A 506 30.23 1.31 -17.75
C ASN A 506 29.34 0.36 -16.93
N GLU A 507 28.28 -0.13 -17.56
CA GLU A 507 27.30 -1.03 -16.95
C GLU A 507 27.93 -2.34 -16.45
N THR A 508 28.88 -2.92 -17.19
CA THR A 508 29.60 -4.12 -16.73
C THR A 508 30.31 -3.84 -15.41
N LEU A 509 31.01 -2.72 -15.31
CA LEU A 509 31.75 -2.35 -14.11
C LEU A 509 30.82 -2.01 -12.94
N PHE A 510 29.66 -1.39 -13.21
CA PHE A 510 28.62 -1.16 -12.20
C PHE A 510 28.13 -2.48 -11.59
N TRP A 511 27.80 -3.46 -12.43
CA TRP A 511 27.32 -4.76 -11.96
C TRP A 511 28.41 -5.60 -11.28
N GLU A 512 29.69 -5.45 -11.64
CA GLU A 512 30.80 -6.02 -10.84
C GLU A 512 30.86 -5.41 -9.44
N GLY A 513 30.54 -4.12 -9.30
CA GLY A 513 30.39 -3.45 -8.01
C GLY A 513 29.25 -4.05 -7.17
N VAL A 514 28.06 -4.20 -7.76
CA VAL A 514 26.91 -4.86 -7.10
C VAL A 514 27.25 -6.30 -6.72
N ARG A 515 27.91 -7.04 -7.62
CA ARG A 515 28.32 -8.43 -7.39
C ARG A 515 29.29 -8.54 -6.21
N SER A 516 30.27 -7.64 -6.14
CA SER A 516 31.23 -7.59 -5.03
C SER A 516 30.56 -7.21 -3.71
N PHE A 517 29.66 -6.21 -3.71
CA PHE A 517 28.90 -5.84 -2.52
C PHE A 517 28.09 -7.02 -1.96
N HIS A 518 27.27 -7.66 -2.79
CA HIS A 518 26.41 -8.75 -2.35
C HIS A 518 27.21 -10.00 -1.94
N LYS A 519 28.34 -10.28 -2.59
CA LYS A 519 29.23 -11.40 -2.24
C LYS A 519 29.71 -11.37 -0.78
N TYR A 520 30.02 -10.18 -0.25
CA TYR A 520 30.48 -10.01 1.14
C TYR A 520 29.34 -9.84 2.15
N SER A 521 28.08 -9.89 1.72
CA SER A 521 26.93 -9.67 2.61
C SER A 521 26.88 -10.63 3.81
N ASN A 522 27.26 -11.90 3.61
CA ASN A 522 27.39 -12.88 4.70
C ASN A 522 28.39 -12.43 5.79
N ASP A 523 29.53 -11.85 5.38
CA ASP A 523 30.54 -11.37 6.32
C ASP A 523 30.02 -10.16 7.12
N PHE A 524 29.22 -9.31 6.48
CA PHE A 524 28.63 -8.13 7.14
C PHE A 524 27.62 -8.54 8.21
N VAL A 525 26.61 -9.34 7.85
CA VAL A 525 25.59 -9.78 8.82
C VAL A 525 26.16 -10.71 9.87
N GLY A 526 27.13 -11.56 9.50
CA GLY A 526 27.85 -12.44 10.42
C GLY A 526 28.70 -11.68 11.43
N ALA A 527 29.09 -10.43 11.13
CA ALA A 527 29.75 -9.52 12.06
C ALA A 527 28.77 -8.68 12.89
N GLY A 528 27.46 -8.88 12.73
CA GLY A 528 26.41 -8.14 13.41
C GLY A 528 26.13 -6.75 12.81
N LEU A 529 26.44 -6.53 11.53
CA LEU A 529 26.05 -5.30 10.83
C LEU A 529 24.61 -5.41 10.31
N TYR A 530 23.91 -4.27 10.33
CA TYR A 530 22.70 -4.04 9.55
C TYR A 530 23.04 -3.15 8.37
N VAL A 531 22.46 -3.39 7.19
CA VAL A 531 22.73 -2.56 6.00
C VAL A 531 21.43 -2.22 5.30
N TYR A 532 21.21 -0.93 5.02
CA TYR A 532 20.17 -0.48 4.10
C TYR A 532 20.79 -0.09 2.77
N PHE A 533 20.21 -0.57 1.66
CA PHE A 533 20.65 -0.19 0.32
C PHE A 533 19.51 -0.02 -0.67
N GLU A 534 19.70 0.86 -1.63
CA GLU A 534 18.83 1.06 -2.78
C GLU A 534 19.60 0.70 -4.04
N LEU A 535 19.06 -0.25 -4.80
CA LEU A 535 19.58 -0.61 -6.11
C LEU A 535 18.55 -0.22 -7.16
N MET A 536 18.93 0.77 -7.97
CA MET A 536 18.16 1.32 -9.08
C MET A 536 19.02 1.27 -10.34
N ALA A 537 18.46 1.69 -11.48
CA ALA A 537 19.19 1.78 -12.74
C ALA A 537 20.50 2.58 -12.61
N MET A 538 21.64 1.88 -12.71
CA MET A 538 23.00 2.45 -12.57
C MET A 538 23.21 3.25 -11.28
N ARG A 539 22.56 2.86 -10.18
CA ARG A 539 22.74 3.43 -8.84
C ARG A 539 22.61 2.36 -7.77
N LEU A 540 23.71 2.04 -7.12
CA LEU A 540 23.77 1.34 -5.84
C LEU A 540 24.09 2.40 -4.77
N HIS A 541 23.14 2.65 -3.89
CA HIS A 541 23.24 3.61 -2.81
C HIS A 541 23.09 2.87 -1.48
N ILE A 542 24.20 2.71 -0.76
CA ILE A 542 24.21 2.04 0.55
C ILE A 542 24.30 3.12 1.60
N GLN A 543 23.22 3.33 2.33
CA GLN A 543 23.11 4.38 3.33
C GLN A 543 22.12 3.93 4.42
N PRO A 544 22.60 3.30 5.51
CA PRO A 544 24.01 3.01 5.82
C PRO A 544 24.31 1.53 6.09
N PHE A 545 25.60 1.18 6.06
CA PHE A 545 26.11 0.12 6.94
C PHE A 545 26.06 0.61 8.37
N VAL A 546 25.46 -0.16 9.29
CA VAL A 546 25.30 0.17 10.71
C VAL A 546 26.04 -0.85 11.57
N GLY A 547 26.98 -0.37 12.38
CA GLY A 547 27.63 -1.14 13.43
C GLY A 547 27.28 -0.60 14.81
N VAL A 548 26.23 -1.14 15.44
CA VAL A 548 25.90 -0.83 16.83
C VAL A 548 26.87 -1.57 17.75
N GLY A 549 27.42 -0.87 18.75
CA GLY A 549 28.46 -1.38 19.64
C GLY A 549 29.84 -1.46 18.99
N LYS A 550 30.05 -0.85 17.81
CA LYS A 550 31.31 -0.84 17.06
C LYS A 550 31.83 0.57 16.84
N THR A 551 33.15 0.69 16.80
CA THR A 551 33.85 1.90 16.35
C THR A 551 33.85 2.01 14.83
N LEU A 552 34.09 3.22 14.31
CA LEU A 552 34.22 3.41 12.86
C LEU A 552 35.35 2.56 12.26
N ALA A 553 36.48 2.43 12.97
CA ALA A 553 37.61 1.63 12.50
C ALA A 553 37.24 0.14 12.36
N GLU A 554 36.50 -0.42 13.32
CA GLU A 554 36.04 -1.81 13.26
C GLU A 554 35.07 -2.03 12.08
N VAL A 555 34.15 -1.10 11.83
CA VAL A 555 33.26 -1.20 10.65
C VAL A 555 34.07 -1.10 9.36
N GLN A 556 35.01 -0.17 9.25
CA GLN A 556 35.86 -0.03 8.06
C GLN A 556 36.75 -1.26 7.81
N ASP A 557 37.28 -1.88 8.87
CA ASP A 557 38.06 -3.11 8.77
C ASP A 557 37.22 -4.29 8.25
N LEU A 558 35.94 -4.38 8.64
CA LEU A 558 34.99 -5.36 8.12
C LEU A 558 34.66 -5.15 6.64
N LEU A 559 34.59 -3.90 6.18
CA LEU A 559 34.31 -3.57 4.77
C LEU A 559 35.55 -3.65 3.87
N LYS A 560 36.75 -3.66 4.46
CA LYS A 560 38.01 -3.63 3.73
C LYS A 560 38.14 -4.70 2.64
N PRO A 561 37.75 -5.98 2.85
CA PRO A 561 37.84 -7.00 1.79
C PRO A 561 37.03 -6.64 0.54
N MET A 562 35.82 -6.08 0.73
CA MET A 562 35.00 -5.59 -0.38
C MET A 562 35.69 -4.44 -1.11
N PHE A 563 36.21 -3.44 -0.39
CA PHE A 563 36.91 -2.31 -1.03
C PHE A 563 38.18 -2.73 -1.77
N ASP A 564 38.96 -3.65 -1.21
CA ASP A 564 40.15 -4.20 -1.87
C ASP A 564 39.80 -4.91 -3.19
N GLU A 565 38.66 -5.61 -3.24
CA GLU A 565 38.16 -6.25 -4.46
C GLU A 565 37.65 -5.23 -5.49
N LEU A 566 36.90 -4.21 -5.05
CA LEU A 566 36.45 -3.11 -5.91
C LEU A 566 37.65 -2.38 -6.54
N ASP A 567 38.66 -2.05 -5.73
CA ASP A 567 39.90 -1.40 -6.20
C ASP A 567 40.66 -2.27 -7.21
N ALA A 568 40.76 -3.58 -6.94
CA ALA A 568 41.43 -4.53 -7.84
C ALA A 568 40.70 -4.69 -9.19
N GLN A 569 39.37 -4.60 -9.19
CA GLN A 569 38.53 -4.62 -10.39
C GLN A 569 38.45 -3.25 -11.08
N GLY A 570 38.90 -2.18 -10.42
CA GLY A 570 38.81 -0.81 -10.92
C GLY A 570 37.40 -0.22 -10.85
N VAL A 571 36.52 -0.76 -10.01
CA VAL A 571 35.16 -0.24 -9.80
C VAL A 571 35.25 1.06 -9.00
N PRO A 572 34.79 2.21 -9.54
CA PRO A 572 34.82 3.45 -8.78
C PRO A 572 33.67 3.49 -7.78
N TYR A 573 33.97 3.93 -6.56
CA TYR A 573 33.00 4.14 -5.50
C TYR A 573 33.34 5.40 -4.71
N ASP A 574 32.32 6.00 -4.11
CA ASP A 574 32.49 7.02 -3.07
C ASP A 574 32.08 6.42 -1.72
N THR A 575 32.80 6.78 -0.66
CA THR A 575 32.47 6.34 0.70
C THR A 575 32.72 7.43 1.73
N ALA A 576 31.91 7.43 2.79
CA ALA A 576 32.06 8.27 3.96
C ALA A 576 31.68 7.46 5.20
N GLY A 577 32.28 7.77 6.35
CA GLY A 577 31.93 7.09 7.59
C GLY A 577 32.08 8.00 8.81
N LYS A 578 31.28 7.71 9.84
CA LYS A 578 31.20 8.51 11.06
C LYS A 578 30.87 7.62 12.26
N GLU A 579 31.41 8.00 13.40
CA GLU A 579 31.10 7.41 14.70
C GLU A 579 30.15 8.32 15.48
N PHE A 580 29.27 7.72 16.27
CA PHE A 580 28.18 8.34 17.01
C PHE A 580 28.19 7.85 18.46
N ASP A 581 27.83 8.75 19.38
CA ASP A 581 27.77 8.41 20.80
C ASP A 581 26.54 7.58 21.16
N THR A 582 25.46 7.68 20.37
CA THR A 582 24.20 6.95 20.56
C THR A 582 23.66 6.41 19.24
N LEU A 583 22.77 5.41 19.31
CA LEU A 583 22.03 4.94 18.12
C LEU A 583 21.14 6.03 17.53
N TRP A 584 20.52 6.87 18.38
CA TRP A 584 19.69 7.99 17.94
C TRP A 584 20.46 9.00 17.06
N ASP A 585 21.67 9.37 17.48
CA ASP A 585 22.50 10.31 16.71
C ASP A 585 22.89 9.73 15.34
N LEU A 586 23.18 8.42 15.28
CA LEU A 586 23.40 7.72 14.01
C LEU A 586 22.13 7.77 13.16
N TYR A 587 20.99 7.45 13.78
CA TYR A 587 19.72 7.31 13.08
C TYR A 587 19.32 8.60 12.36
N ILE A 588 19.38 9.73 13.07
CA ILE A 588 19.00 11.05 12.53
C ILE A 588 20.02 11.58 11.52
N ASP A 589 21.28 11.17 11.59
CA ASP A 589 22.32 11.65 10.68
C ASP A 589 22.37 10.87 9.37
N LEU A 590 22.06 9.56 9.38
CA LEU A 590 22.31 8.68 8.25
C LEU A 590 21.06 8.12 7.55
N PHE A 591 19.95 7.85 8.24
CA PHE A 591 18.74 7.35 7.60
C PHE A 591 17.95 8.49 6.94
N GLU A 592 17.43 8.24 5.74
CA GLU A 592 16.79 9.27 4.91
C GLU A 592 15.27 9.11 4.94
N ASP A 593 14.54 10.22 5.07
CA ASP A 593 13.08 10.19 5.02
C ASP A 593 12.60 9.85 3.61
N GLU A 594 11.88 8.74 3.46
CA GLU A 594 11.25 8.38 2.20
C GLU A 594 10.09 9.33 1.85
N GLY A 595 9.85 9.52 0.55
CA GLY A 595 8.69 10.26 0.06
C GLY A 595 7.42 9.41 0.02
N ALA A 596 6.29 9.99 0.44
CA ALA A 596 4.97 9.37 0.29
C ALA A 596 4.40 9.55 -1.14
N GLY A 597 3.20 9.01 -1.39
CA GLY A 597 2.43 9.30 -2.60
C GLY A 597 2.83 8.49 -3.83
N ALA A 598 3.71 7.50 -3.72
CA ALA A 598 4.05 6.65 -4.86
C ALA A 598 2.95 5.63 -5.19
N SER A 599 2.79 5.33 -6.48
CA SER A 599 1.96 4.23 -6.97
C SER A 599 2.88 3.16 -7.55
N ALA A 600 3.02 2.05 -6.82
CA ALA A 600 3.88 0.93 -7.20
C ALA A 600 3.31 -0.38 -6.64
N LEU A 601 3.72 -1.48 -7.26
CA LEU A 601 3.60 -2.82 -6.71
C LEU A 601 4.88 -3.16 -5.94
N THR A 602 4.73 -3.98 -4.90
CA THR A 602 5.81 -4.42 -4.04
C THR A 602 5.83 -5.95 -3.99
N GLY A 603 6.98 -6.53 -4.30
CA GLY A 603 7.32 -7.94 -4.12
C GLY A 603 8.54 -8.04 -3.21
N GLY A 604 9.00 -9.25 -2.91
CA GLY A 604 10.18 -9.36 -2.07
C GLY A 604 10.58 -10.77 -1.69
N TRP A 605 11.90 -10.98 -1.59
CA TRP A 605 12.49 -12.26 -1.27
C TRP A 605 13.72 -12.11 -0.36
N MET A 606 13.82 -13.02 0.60
CA MET A 606 14.96 -13.17 1.49
C MET A 606 15.92 -14.22 0.94
N PHE A 607 17.21 -13.91 0.86
CA PHE A 607 18.30 -14.84 0.54
C PHE A 607 19.00 -15.25 1.84
N SER A 608 19.16 -16.56 2.01
CA SER A 608 19.84 -17.12 3.17
C SER A 608 21.36 -17.04 3.06
N HIS A 609 22.07 -17.29 4.17
CA HIS A 609 23.54 -17.43 4.15
C HIS A 609 24.02 -18.43 3.10
N GLN A 610 23.27 -19.53 2.93
CA GLN A 610 23.60 -20.56 1.96
C GLN A 610 23.39 -20.06 0.53
N ASP A 611 22.28 -19.36 0.27
CA ASP A 611 21.99 -18.84 -1.08
C ASP A 611 23.07 -17.84 -1.52
N VAL A 612 23.49 -16.93 -0.63
CA VAL A 612 24.57 -15.98 -0.93
C VAL A 612 25.90 -16.71 -1.18
N ALA A 613 26.23 -17.73 -0.38
CA ALA A 613 27.48 -18.46 -0.52
C ALA A 613 27.56 -19.31 -1.80
N GLU A 614 26.43 -19.87 -2.23
CA GLU A 614 26.37 -20.84 -3.33
C GLU A 614 25.93 -20.22 -4.66
N ASN A 615 25.10 -19.17 -4.63
CA ASN A 615 24.36 -18.66 -5.80
C ASN A 615 24.49 -17.13 -5.98
N ASN A 616 25.56 -16.50 -5.46
CA ASN A 616 25.74 -15.04 -5.55
C ASN A 616 25.57 -14.51 -6.98
N ASP A 617 26.08 -15.24 -7.97
CA ASP A 617 26.04 -14.79 -9.35
C ASP A 617 24.62 -14.81 -9.91
N GLU A 618 23.86 -15.87 -9.64
CA GLU A 618 22.45 -16.01 -9.98
C GLU A 618 21.58 -14.96 -9.28
N ILE A 619 21.88 -14.61 -8.03
CA ILE A 619 21.17 -13.55 -7.30
C ILE A 619 21.39 -12.19 -7.97
N VAL A 620 22.61 -11.87 -8.38
CA VAL A 620 22.90 -10.62 -9.10
C VAL A 620 22.21 -10.59 -10.48
N GLU A 621 22.10 -11.73 -11.17
CA GLU A 621 21.30 -11.81 -12.40
C GLU A 621 19.78 -11.67 -12.14
N ALA A 622 19.29 -12.15 -10.99
CA ALA A 622 17.92 -11.90 -10.55
C ALA A 622 17.71 -10.40 -10.28
N PHE A 623 18.67 -9.71 -9.64
CA PHE A 623 18.59 -8.25 -9.45
C PHE A 623 18.51 -7.49 -10.78
N LYS A 624 19.30 -7.87 -11.79
CA LYS A 624 19.17 -7.30 -13.14
C LYS A 624 17.76 -7.51 -13.71
N THR A 625 17.18 -8.68 -13.49
CA THR A 625 15.81 -9.00 -13.90
C THR A 625 14.79 -8.14 -13.15
N VAL A 626 15.01 -7.86 -11.86
CA VAL A 626 14.15 -6.93 -11.10
C VAL A 626 14.24 -5.52 -11.69
N ILE A 627 15.43 -5.00 -11.99
CA ILE A 627 15.60 -3.66 -12.56
C ILE A 627 15.03 -3.55 -13.99
N SER A 628 15.15 -4.60 -14.79
CA SER A 628 14.75 -4.63 -16.20
C SER A 628 13.99 -5.93 -16.55
N PRO A 629 12.75 -6.10 -16.08
CA PRO A 629 12.04 -7.38 -16.18
C PRO A 629 11.52 -7.68 -17.59
N ARG A 630 11.33 -6.64 -18.41
CA ARG A 630 10.84 -6.72 -19.79
C ARG A 630 11.45 -5.58 -20.59
N GLU A 631 11.54 -5.71 -21.92
CA GLU A 631 12.18 -4.70 -22.78
C GLU A 631 11.53 -3.31 -22.68
N ASP A 632 10.19 -3.25 -22.65
CA ASP A 632 9.40 -2.03 -22.45
C ASP A 632 9.38 -1.52 -21.00
N LEU A 633 9.86 -2.33 -20.05
CA LEU A 633 9.99 -2.00 -18.62
C LEU A 633 11.47 -1.88 -18.20
N ALA A 634 12.39 -1.80 -19.14
CA ALA A 634 13.82 -1.72 -18.86
C ALA A 634 14.11 -0.51 -17.95
N TYR A 635 14.89 -0.73 -16.89
CA TYR A 635 15.30 0.27 -15.90
C TYR A 635 14.17 0.93 -15.11
N GLN A 636 12.95 0.39 -15.13
CA GLN A 636 11.83 0.91 -14.36
C GLN A 636 11.70 0.25 -12.99
N GLY A 637 12.23 -0.96 -12.81
CA GLY A 637 12.22 -1.66 -11.53
C GLY A 637 13.27 -1.12 -10.57
N GLY A 638 13.06 -1.37 -9.29
CA GLY A 638 13.97 -1.02 -8.21
C GLY A 638 14.06 -2.12 -7.15
N ILE A 639 15.15 -2.10 -6.38
CA ILE A 639 15.31 -2.91 -5.18
C ILE A 639 15.57 -1.98 -3.99
N ILE A 640 14.82 -2.18 -2.92
CA ILE A 640 15.18 -1.70 -1.59
C ILE A 640 15.59 -2.92 -0.78
N GLY A 641 16.83 -2.96 -0.36
CA GLY A 641 17.43 -4.14 0.23
C GLY A 641 17.94 -3.89 1.64
N HIS A 642 17.84 -4.94 2.45
CA HIS A 642 18.23 -4.92 3.84
C HIS A 642 19.11 -6.12 4.13
N LEU A 643 20.36 -5.89 4.53
CA LEU A 643 21.21 -6.97 5.01
C LEU A 643 21.07 -7.08 6.52
N TRP A 644 20.58 -8.22 6.99
CA TRP A 644 20.46 -8.55 8.41
C TRP A 644 20.41 -10.06 8.63
N ASP A 645 20.81 -10.48 9.82
CA ASP A 645 20.65 -11.86 10.31
C ASP A 645 20.00 -11.82 11.69
N ALA A 646 18.71 -12.16 11.77
CA ALA A 646 18.01 -12.23 13.06
C ALA A 646 18.51 -13.41 13.93
N GLY A 647 19.17 -14.39 13.32
CA GLY A 647 19.77 -15.56 13.97
C GLY A 647 21.10 -15.28 14.66
N HIS A 648 21.78 -14.17 14.32
CA HIS A 648 23.09 -13.81 14.85
C HIS A 648 23.12 -13.85 16.38
N SER A 649 22.11 -13.23 17.01
CA SER A 649 21.93 -13.23 18.46
C SER A 649 20.72 -14.05 18.94
N THR A 650 19.74 -14.30 18.06
CA THR A 650 18.48 -14.97 18.40
C THR A 650 18.23 -16.19 17.50
N PRO A 651 19.03 -17.28 17.63
CA PRO A 651 18.96 -18.45 16.73
C PRO A 651 17.65 -19.24 16.85
N MET A 652 16.89 -19.04 17.93
CA MET A 652 15.55 -19.61 18.12
C MET A 652 14.58 -18.49 18.50
N SER A 653 13.46 -18.43 17.81
CA SER A 653 12.38 -17.47 18.08
C SER A 653 11.29 -18.09 18.93
N ASN A 654 10.62 -17.24 19.72
CA ASN A 654 9.35 -17.54 20.38
C ASN A 654 8.19 -16.70 19.79
N SER A 655 8.35 -16.26 18.54
CA SER A 655 7.38 -15.54 17.73
C SER A 655 6.88 -16.47 16.61
N ALA A 656 5.82 -16.06 15.92
CA ALA A 656 5.33 -16.71 14.72
C ALA A 656 6.04 -16.24 13.44
N THR A 657 7.17 -15.52 13.55
CA THR A 657 7.97 -15.13 12.37
C THR A 657 8.51 -16.36 11.64
N HIS A 658 8.70 -16.25 10.32
CA HIS A 658 9.20 -17.33 9.51
C HIS A 658 10.53 -17.89 10.07
N PRO A 659 10.67 -19.20 10.35
CA PRO A 659 11.86 -19.77 10.98
C PRO A 659 13.16 -19.50 10.19
N ARG A 660 13.07 -19.47 8.85
CA ARG A 660 14.22 -19.16 7.96
C ARG A 660 14.81 -17.76 8.14
N PHE A 661 14.12 -16.80 8.78
CA PHE A 661 14.71 -15.50 9.12
C PHE A 661 15.94 -15.60 10.03
N ARG A 662 16.14 -16.74 10.73
CA ARG A 662 17.33 -16.97 11.57
C ARG A 662 18.57 -17.46 10.81
N ASN A 663 18.50 -17.45 9.48
CA ASN A 663 19.58 -17.80 8.57
C ASN A 663 19.59 -16.82 7.37
N ALA A 664 19.07 -15.62 7.57
CA ALA A 664 18.91 -14.60 6.54
C ALA A 664 20.22 -13.82 6.35
N THR A 665 20.47 -13.38 5.12
CA THR A 665 21.54 -12.44 4.80
C THR A 665 21.01 -11.16 4.20
N ASP A 666 20.17 -11.31 3.18
CA ASP A 666 19.62 -10.20 2.41
C ASP A 666 18.11 -10.38 2.33
N PHE A 667 17.37 -9.32 2.60
CA PHE A 667 15.98 -9.21 2.22
C PHE A 667 15.83 -8.09 1.19
N SER A 668 15.57 -8.49 -0.07
CA SER A 668 15.45 -7.59 -1.21
C SER A 668 13.98 -7.42 -1.60
N ILE A 669 13.50 -6.19 -1.51
CA ILE A 669 12.14 -5.77 -1.89
C ILE A 669 12.15 -5.36 -3.35
N ALA A 670 11.36 -6.00 -4.19
CA ALA A 670 11.15 -5.58 -5.57
C ALA A 670 10.10 -4.47 -5.63
N ILE A 671 10.41 -3.37 -6.31
CA ILE A 671 9.48 -2.27 -6.57
C ILE A 671 9.23 -2.16 -8.08
N LEU A 672 7.96 -2.18 -8.47
CA LEU A 672 7.54 -1.96 -9.85
C LEU A 672 6.55 -0.78 -9.91
N PRO A 673 6.97 0.39 -10.42
CA PRO A 673 6.09 1.54 -10.57
C PRO A 673 4.86 1.23 -11.43
N VAL A 674 3.69 1.70 -11.00
CA VAL A 674 2.44 1.59 -11.76
C VAL A 674 2.01 2.99 -12.20
N PRO A 675 1.85 3.24 -13.51
CA PRO A 675 1.39 4.53 -14.00
C PRO A 675 0.03 4.93 -13.39
N VAL A 676 -0.07 6.21 -13.01
CA VAL A 676 -1.34 6.77 -12.54
C VAL A 676 -2.40 6.63 -13.64
N GLY A 677 -3.59 6.15 -13.27
CA GLY A 677 -4.68 5.91 -14.23
C GLY A 677 -4.51 4.65 -15.09
N ALA A 678 -3.59 3.74 -14.74
CA ALA A 678 -3.47 2.45 -15.42
C ALA A 678 -4.81 1.70 -15.48
N SER A 679 -5.11 1.13 -16.65
CA SER A 679 -6.28 0.27 -16.85
C SER A 679 -6.17 -1.02 -16.03
N TRP A 680 -7.29 -1.72 -15.84
CA TRP A 680 -7.28 -3.02 -15.16
C TRP A 680 -6.38 -4.05 -15.84
N GLU A 681 -6.35 -4.04 -17.17
CA GLU A 681 -5.48 -4.91 -17.96
C GLU A 681 -4.00 -4.58 -17.70
N GLN A 682 -3.64 -3.29 -17.64
CA GLN A 682 -2.28 -2.86 -17.33
C GLN A 682 -1.87 -3.23 -15.90
N LYS A 683 -2.75 -3.03 -14.92
CA LYS A 683 -2.50 -3.41 -13.52
C LYS A 683 -2.29 -4.92 -13.39
N GLN A 684 -3.10 -5.72 -14.08
CA GLN A 684 -2.95 -7.18 -14.11
C GLN A 684 -1.67 -7.61 -14.81
N ASP A 685 -1.29 -6.98 -15.93
CA ASP A 685 -0.02 -7.25 -16.61
C ASP A 685 1.19 -6.96 -15.71
N LEU A 686 1.20 -5.79 -15.05
CA LEU A 686 2.28 -5.42 -14.13
C LEU A 686 2.34 -6.32 -12.90
N GLN A 687 1.19 -6.72 -12.34
CA GLN A 687 1.15 -7.73 -11.28
C GLN A 687 1.75 -9.06 -11.75
N ASN A 688 1.44 -9.50 -12.96
CA ASN A 688 2.00 -10.72 -13.51
C ASN A 688 3.53 -10.61 -13.69
N VAL A 689 4.04 -9.43 -14.08
CA VAL A 689 5.48 -9.15 -14.18
C VAL A 689 6.13 -9.23 -12.80
N LEU A 690 5.55 -8.60 -11.78
CA LEU A 690 6.08 -8.67 -10.41
C LEU A 690 6.15 -10.13 -9.94
N THR A 691 5.01 -10.83 -9.95
CA THR A 691 4.88 -12.18 -9.36
C THR A 691 5.67 -13.26 -10.11
N ASN A 692 5.61 -13.25 -11.45
CA ASN A 692 6.08 -14.34 -12.30
C ASN A 692 7.37 -14.02 -13.07
N VAL A 693 7.92 -12.82 -12.91
CA VAL A 693 9.21 -12.45 -13.52
C VAL A 693 10.19 -11.98 -12.45
N GLN A 694 9.86 -10.92 -11.73
CA GLN A 694 10.77 -10.33 -10.73
C GLN A 694 10.93 -11.25 -9.52
N ASP A 695 9.85 -11.57 -8.82
CA ASP A 695 9.88 -12.43 -7.63
C ASP A 695 10.28 -13.86 -7.98
N GLU A 696 9.83 -14.39 -9.13
CA GLU A 696 10.22 -15.72 -9.57
C GLU A 696 11.73 -15.83 -9.83
N ALA A 697 12.37 -14.79 -10.40
CA ALA A 697 13.81 -14.76 -10.59
C ALA A 697 14.55 -14.82 -9.25
N MET A 698 14.10 -14.04 -8.26
CA MET A 698 14.70 -14.05 -6.91
C MET A 698 14.49 -15.40 -6.21
N ARG A 699 13.28 -15.97 -6.25
CA ARG A 699 12.98 -17.30 -5.69
C ARG A 699 13.87 -18.40 -6.28
N LYS A 700 14.10 -18.37 -7.59
CA LYS A 700 14.96 -19.34 -8.28
C LYS A 700 16.43 -19.20 -7.90
N ALA A 701 16.91 -17.98 -7.69
CA ALA A 701 18.28 -17.72 -7.28
C ALA A 701 18.51 -18.05 -5.78
N GLY A 702 17.49 -17.90 -4.94
CA GLY A 702 17.55 -18.18 -3.50
C GLY A 702 16.50 -19.19 -3.02
N PRO A 703 16.61 -20.48 -3.37
CA PRO A 703 15.59 -21.48 -3.04
C PRO A 703 15.47 -21.77 -1.53
N ASN A 704 16.48 -21.43 -0.72
CA ASN A 704 16.43 -21.58 0.74
C ASN A 704 15.84 -20.35 1.44
N GLY A 705 15.41 -19.36 0.66
CA GLY A 705 14.80 -18.12 1.11
C GLY A 705 13.36 -18.24 1.60
N CYS A 706 12.75 -17.09 1.86
CA CYS A 706 11.33 -16.92 2.12
C CYS A 706 10.91 -15.47 1.83
N ALA A 707 9.65 -15.11 2.05
CA ALA A 707 9.17 -13.74 1.89
C ALA A 707 8.83 -13.13 3.26
N TYR A 708 8.81 -11.79 3.31
CA TYR A 708 8.38 -11.05 4.50
C TYR A 708 6.99 -10.47 4.28
N VAL A 709 6.05 -10.83 5.15
CA VAL A 709 4.62 -10.52 5.01
C VAL A 709 4.29 -9.03 4.92
N ASN A 710 5.17 -8.13 5.36
CA ASN A 710 4.93 -6.68 5.27
C ASN A 710 5.45 -6.05 3.98
N GLU A 711 6.38 -6.70 3.29
CA GLU A 711 7.18 -6.13 2.19
C GLU A 711 7.33 -7.14 1.04
N GLY A 712 6.37 -8.06 0.89
CA GLY A 712 6.37 -9.12 -0.12
C GLY A 712 5.10 -9.11 -0.97
N ASP A 713 5.11 -9.89 -2.05
CA ASP A 713 3.96 -10.02 -2.94
C ASP A 713 2.87 -10.87 -2.27
N PRO A 714 1.67 -10.32 -1.95
CA PRO A 714 0.61 -11.11 -1.36
C PRO A 714 -0.03 -12.05 -2.38
N PHE A 715 0.17 -11.84 -3.68
CA PHE A 715 -0.46 -12.64 -4.74
C PHE A 715 0.43 -13.76 -5.26
N GLN A 716 1.62 -13.95 -4.67
CA GLN A 716 2.48 -15.06 -5.01
C GLN A 716 1.81 -16.41 -4.67
N PRO A 717 2.01 -17.44 -5.49
CA PRO A 717 1.55 -18.79 -5.16
C PRO A 717 2.22 -19.26 -3.87
N ASP A 718 1.55 -20.14 -3.12
CA ASP A 718 2.05 -20.75 -1.89
C ASP A 718 2.52 -19.73 -0.83
N TRP A 719 1.89 -18.56 -0.78
CA TRP A 719 2.21 -17.49 0.17
C TRP A 719 2.22 -17.96 1.63
N GLN A 720 1.46 -19.01 1.98
CA GLN A 720 1.46 -19.62 3.30
C GLN A 720 2.86 -20.13 3.69
N ASP A 721 3.51 -20.88 2.79
CA ASP A 721 4.87 -21.36 3.01
C ASP A 721 5.86 -20.19 3.01
N HIS A 722 5.70 -19.26 2.07
CA HIS A 722 6.64 -18.16 1.91
C HIS A 722 6.61 -17.15 3.06
N PHE A 723 5.45 -16.88 3.66
CA PHE A 723 5.34 -15.94 4.79
C PHE A 723 5.53 -16.60 6.16
N TRP A 724 5.13 -17.87 6.34
CA TRP A 724 5.16 -18.51 7.66
C TRP A 724 5.75 -19.93 7.70
N GLY A 725 5.84 -20.61 6.55
CA GLY A 725 6.42 -21.95 6.48
C GLY A 725 5.73 -22.93 7.44
N SER A 726 6.53 -23.55 8.32
CA SER A 726 6.03 -24.51 9.31
C SER A 726 5.09 -23.92 10.37
N GLU A 727 5.07 -22.60 10.54
CA GLU A 727 4.21 -21.94 11.55
C GLU A 727 2.77 -21.75 11.07
N TYR A 728 2.53 -21.81 9.75
CA TYR A 728 1.22 -21.53 9.17
C TYR A 728 0.06 -22.38 9.73
N PRO A 729 0.20 -23.72 9.90
CA PRO A 729 -0.91 -24.52 10.40
C PRO A 729 -1.39 -24.12 11.79
N GLU A 730 -0.49 -23.69 12.67
CA GLU A 730 -0.85 -23.25 14.02
C GLU A 730 -1.48 -21.85 13.99
N LEU A 731 -0.95 -20.93 13.16
CA LEU A 731 -1.57 -19.63 12.93
C LEU A 731 -3.01 -19.75 12.42
N LEU A 732 -3.24 -20.65 11.47
CA LEU A 732 -4.59 -20.92 10.95
C LEU A 732 -5.50 -21.50 12.04
N ARG A 733 -5.00 -22.39 12.90
CA ARG A 733 -5.77 -22.93 14.04
C ARG A 733 -6.19 -21.80 14.98
N ILE A 734 -5.25 -20.93 15.36
CA ILE A 734 -5.49 -19.78 16.26
C ILE A 734 -6.45 -18.78 15.62
N LYS A 735 -6.30 -18.47 14.33
CA LYS A 735 -7.23 -17.60 13.60
C LYS A 735 -8.67 -18.11 13.70
N ASN A 736 -8.88 -19.40 13.46
CA ASN A 736 -10.20 -20.01 13.52
C ASN A 736 -10.79 -20.06 14.94
N GLU A 737 -9.95 -20.03 15.98
CA GLU A 737 -10.38 -19.95 17.37
C GLU A 737 -10.79 -18.53 17.77
N TRP A 738 -9.97 -17.53 17.42
CA TRP A 738 -10.16 -16.15 17.85
C TRP A 738 -11.04 -15.31 16.94
N ASP A 739 -11.19 -15.67 15.66
CA ASP A 739 -12.05 -15.01 14.69
C ASP A 739 -12.77 -16.00 13.74
N PRO A 740 -13.67 -16.85 14.28
CA PRO A 740 -14.40 -17.84 13.48
C PRO A 740 -15.40 -17.23 12.48
N GLU A 741 -15.78 -15.97 12.66
CA GLU A 741 -16.74 -15.27 11.79
C GLU A 741 -16.06 -14.45 10.68
N GLY A 742 -14.72 -14.36 10.68
CA GLY A 742 -13.97 -13.56 9.72
C GLY A 742 -14.31 -12.08 9.82
N VAL A 743 -14.35 -11.55 11.04
CA VAL A 743 -14.49 -10.10 11.32
C VAL A 743 -13.26 -9.36 10.78
N PHE A 744 -12.09 -9.94 10.98
CA PHE A 744 -10.82 -9.39 10.51
C PHE A 744 -10.39 -10.06 9.21
N TYR A 745 -10.16 -9.23 8.19
CA TYR A 745 -9.62 -9.65 6.91
C TYR A 745 -8.45 -8.76 6.52
N THR A 746 -7.36 -9.40 6.14
CA THR A 746 -6.18 -8.78 5.55
C THR A 746 -5.65 -9.71 4.47
N VAL A 747 -5.36 -9.19 3.28
CA VAL A 747 -4.95 -10.04 2.15
C VAL A 747 -3.74 -10.90 2.53
N SER A 748 -3.80 -12.18 2.17
CA SER A 748 -2.72 -13.17 2.35
C SER A 748 -2.22 -13.26 3.78
N THR A 749 -3.19 -13.34 4.71
CA THR A 749 -2.97 -13.66 6.12
C THR A 749 -3.74 -14.92 6.52
N PRO A 750 -3.43 -15.56 7.67
CA PRO A 750 -4.09 -16.80 8.08
C PRO A 750 -5.61 -16.70 8.02
N GLY A 751 -6.26 -17.68 7.38
CA GLY A 751 -7.72 -17.79 7.28
C GLY A 751 -8.38 -16.95 6.18
N THR A 752 -7.60 -16.36 5.27
CA THR A 752 -8.12 -15.53 4.16
C THR A 752 -8.16 -16.22 2.79
N GLU A 753 -7.84 -17.51 2.70
CA GLU A 753 -7.73 -18.28 1.45
C GLU A 753 -9.04 -18.34 0.65
N ASP A 754 -10.17 -18.42 1.35
CA ASP A 754 -11.49 -18.48 0.72
C ASP A 754 -12.06 -17.08 0.43
N TRP A 755 -11.33 -16.01 0.78
CA TRP A 755 -11.78 -14.63 0.66
C TRP A 755 -11.12 -13.93 -0.54
N GLU A 756 -11.94 -13.27 -1.34
CA GLU A 756 -11.51 -12.55 -2.53
C GLU A 756 -12.16 -11.16 -2.57
N VAL A 757 -11.44 -10.18 -3.11
CA VAL A 757 -12.03 -8.87 -3.45
C VAL A 757 -12.43 -8.90 -4.91
N ILE A 758 -13.74 -8.95 -5.15
CA ILE A 758 -14.36 -9.03 -6.48
C ILE A 758 -14.86 -7.67 -6.95
N GLU A 759 -15.48 -7.64 -8.15
CA GLU A 759 -16.06 -6.43 -8.74
C GLU A 759 -15.06 -5.28 -8.84
N TYR A 760 -13.88 -5.56 -9.40
CA TYR A 760 -12.83 -4.57 -9.61
C TYR A 760 -12.43 -3.88 -8.29
N GLY A 761 -12.11 -4.66 -7.26
CA GLY A 761 -11.55 -4.14 -6.00
C GLY A 761 -12.57 -3.62 -4.99
N THR A 762 -13.87 -3.78 -5.22
CA THR A 762 -14.91 -3.15 -4.38
C THR A 762 -15.49 -4.08 -3.32
N ARG A 763 -15.81 -5.33 -3.65
CA ARG A 763 -16.53 -6.22 -2.72
C ARG A 763 -15.66 -7.34 -2.18
N LEU A 764 -15.41 -7.34 -0.87
CA LEU A 764 -14.84 -8.48 -0.15
C LEU A 764 -15.89 -9.58 0.03
N CYS A 765 -15.61 -10.77 -0.47
CA CYS A 765 -16.52 -11.90 -0.43
C CYS A 765 -15.79 -13.22 -0.18
N ARG A 766 -16.52 -14.19 0.35
CA ARG A 766 -16.08 -15.58 0.44
C ARG A 766 -16.61 -16.37 -0.75
N LYS A 767 -15.79 -17.24 -1.33
CA LYS A 767 -16.24 -18.18 -2.37
C LYS A 767 -17.14 -19.27 -1.78
N VAL A 768 -18.22 -19.64 -2.48
CA VAL A 768 -19.25 -20.59 -2.02
C VAL A 768 -19.18 -21.93 -2.74
#